data_AF-A0A2G6JA37-F1
#
_entry.id   AF-A0A2G6JA37-F1
#
_cell.length_a   1.000
_cell.length_b   1.000
_cell.length_c   1.000
_cell.angle_alpha   90.00
_cell.angle_beta   90.00
_cell.angle_gamma   90.00
#
_symmetry.space_group_name_H-M   'P 1'
#
loop_
_entity.id
_entity.type
_entity.pdbx_description
1 polymer ?
#
loop_
_entity_poly.entity_id
_entity_poly.type
_entity_poly.pdbx_seq_one_letter_code
_entity_poly.pdbx_strand_id
1 'polypeptide(L)'
;MPRARRALLVAPLLAVAALAWAPAPARARPTDGGLFAYQPDDELTFYDSEDGRVRVHYSEAGPSVALLTDDDDDGVPDFVAAVADAWARAYDHYTKELGLRPPLSEQEAGLGPVGGSYAFDIYLVDFGGSSDGHFDVDGCVGSPPRCAGALVLENDFVGYPYPSPSYAAELLVSHELFHGVQAAYRHDLPVWASEGMAVWGSAQIGDPGFNDLLGFAGAYLDSTWRPLYKPPTGPVPAFAYGTAIWFDFLATRHDEAIVTELLEARLVEDDVVTAMASVLEARGDALAEVWVDFCSWNLATGPLAGNLDGYAYAASLDGIMPESTTPTVDVEERFYPLSARFYGLNHGGGPLSFAVDAEAPELTFSLHPTNASWDPAEAIASWTGDEAAARALLEGQDLERGGYWLIVANTATSGSSAHVRVCVGDPALAEACVPEDVEPGPEAAAEEPAVADAPDVVEVDPEDDAGGADASAVDVGEAEPTLGGGGGCAGGASPGAPVAWLLLAGLLLAGRRRRALAALAALAGLAGGCAQGPEAGAARDLVIERLAVSGGYEDRETTAVVGFKVIGEGVGGTCSGSLIAPNLVLTARHCVAPTLGEAVGGGVVCTQTYFGAPYDPSTLLVSTRTLLLNDPWTYTVASEVWVPEGAGFCGLDMALVVLSEPISATEATPLIPRVDRLMAPTLGGSGETYDVVGYGSTDDDGSIAAPVRRRRDGLHVVCAAGQCPGYAVTAEEWTGNEGICKGDSGGPALDLDGRVIGVASRGSAGCTSPVYGSVGAWGDWIRDGARRAAEIGGYASPAWALGHPTHPDYNYPVGQPCDDGGACPSGLCERGVCTRLCSDEAVCPGGFECGDGLCLPPRVGFGEACVDDADCRSGACRDDACTQACDEAEPICPDGYICGSERALCEVAPAPQAMVEDGACAGGGAGAPQALLLLGLLGVAWRRPRWRRTW
;
A
#
# COMPACT_ATOMS: atom_id res chain seq x y z
N MET A 1 -55.45 -42.44 -48.64
CA MET A 1 -56.35 -43.34 -47.88
C MET A 1 -55.64 -44.64 -47.64
N PRO A 2 -55.86 -45.35 -46.51
CA PRO A 2 -56.51 -44.97 -45.23
C PRO A 2 -55.46 -44.92 -44.09
N ARG A 3 -55.66 -44.50 -42.83
CA ARG A 3 -56.69 -43.98 -41.90
C ARG A 3 -55.83 -43.69 -40.63
N ALA A 4 -55.98 -42.67 -39.78
CA ALA A 4 -57.15 -42.11 -39.12
C ALA A 4 -56.70 -40.83 -38.35
N ARG A 5 -57.45 -39.72 -38.43
CA ARG A 5 -58.26 -39.09 -37.34
C ARG A 5 -57.47 -38.23 -36.34
N ARG A 6 -57.96 -37.11 -35.79
CA ARG A 6 -58.98 -36.09 -36.09
C ARG A 6 -59.01 -35.22 -34.81
N ALA A 7 -58.80 -33.91 -34.97
CA ALA A 7 -59.41 -32.78 -34.24
C ALA A 7 -59.23 -32.58 -32.71
N LEU A 8 -59.31 -31.28 -32.34
CA LEU A 8 -59.34 -30.60 -31.02
C LEU A 8 -57.94 -30.34 -30.41
N LEU A 9 -57.51 -29.12 -30.07
CA LEU A 9 -58.20 -27.92 -29.54
C LEU A 9 -57.54 -26.59 -29.96
N VAL A 10 -58.36 -25.54 -29.94
CA VAL A 10 -58.03 -24.11 -29.96
C VAL A 10 -57.84 -23.63 -28.50
N ALA A 11 -56.83 -22.77 -28.29
CA ALA A 11 -56.55 -21.86 -27.15
C ALA A 11 -56.09 -22.48 -25.81
N PRO A 12 -55.21 -21.79 -25.03
CA PRO A 12 -54.83 -20.37 -25.14
C PRO A 12 -53.31 -20.08 -25.27
N LEU A 13 -53.02 -19.08 -26.10
CA LEU A 13 -51.75 -18.35 -26.23
C LEU A 13 -51.69 -17.18 -25.22
N LEU A 14 -52.24 -17.37 -24.02
CA LEU A 14 -52.31 -16.36 -22.93
C LEU A 14 -51.44 -16.71 -21.72
N ALA A 15 -50.64 -17.78 -21.78
CA ALA A 15 -49.81 -18.22 -20.64
C ALA A 15 -48.33 -17.81 -20.75
N VAL A 16 -47.89 -17.24 -21.87
CA VAL A 16 -46.45 -16.95 -22.08
C VAL A 16 -46.11 -15.45 -21.95
N ALA A 17 -47.09 -14.55 -22.06
CA ALA A 17 -46.89 -13.12 -21.78
C ALA A 17 -47.00 -12.77 -20.28
N ALA A 18 -47.24 -13.75 -19.40
CA ALA A 18 -47.32 -13.55 -17.95
C ALA A 18 -46.05 -13.98 -17.19
N LEU A 19 -45.00 -14.44 -17.89
CA LEU A 19 -43.75 -14.89 -17.26
C LEU A 19 -42.55 -13.95 -17.47
N ALA A 20 -42.72 -12.81 -18.16
CA ALA A 20 -41.66 -11.81 -18.35
C ALA A 20 -41.70 -10.65 -17.33
N TRP A 21 -42.66 -10.66 -16.41
CA TRP A 21 -42.73 -9.77 -15.24
C TRP A 21 -42.83 -10.65 -13.98
N ALA A 22 -41.83 -11.51 -13.77
CA ALA A 22 -41.58 -11.94 -12.41
C ALA A 22 -40.86 -10.77 -11.72
N PRO A 23 -41.38 -10.19 -10.62
CA PRO A 23 -40.56 -9.35 -9.77
C PRO A 23 -39.30 -10.15 -9.41
N ALA A 24 -38.15 -9.48 -9.27
CA ALA A 24 -36.97 -10.11 -8.68
C ALA A 24 -37.45 -10.92 -7.46
N PRO A 25 -37.06 -12.19 -7.30
CA PRO A 25 -37.54 -12.98 -6.18
C PRO A 25 -37.14 -12.23 -4.91
N ALA A 26 -38.14 -11.90 -4.08
CA ALA A 26 -37.91 -11.33 -2.75
C ALA A 26 -36.80 -12.14 -2.07
N ARG A 27 -35.79 -11.48 -1.52
CA ARG A 27 -34.83 -12.18 -0.67
C ARG A 27 -35.62 -12.74 0.50
N ALA A 28 -35.43 -14.03 0.77
CA ALA A 28 -36.04 -14.63 1.94
C ALA A 28 -35.49 -13.92 3.17
N ARG A 29 -36.39 -13.51 4.07
CA ARG A 29 -35.99 -12.92 5.35
C ARG A 29 -35.11 -13.92 6.12
N PRO A 30 -34.26 -13.47 7.05
CA PRO A 30 -33.41 -14.39 7.80
C PRO A 30 -34.14 -15.53 8.52
N THR A 31 -35.43 -15.36 8.82
CA THR A 31 -36.31 -16.39 9.41
C THR A 31 -36.80 -17.45 8.40
N ASP A 32 -36.78 -17.15 7.11
CA ASP A 32 -37.28 -17.99 6.02
C ASP A 32 -36.16 -18.65 5.18
N GLY A 33 -34.90 -18.45 5.58
CA GLY A 33 -33.70 -18.91 4.86
C GLY A 33 -33.05 -17.79 4.03
N GLY A 34 -31.95 -18.08 3.35
CA GLY A 34 -31.20 -17.07 2.57
C GLY A 34 -29.69 -17.18 2.75
N LEU A 35 -28.95 -16.22 2.18
CA LEU A 35 -27.48 -16.16 2.30
C LEU A 35 -27.03 -15.86 3.74
N PHE A 36 -27.81 -15.06 4.47
CA PHE A 36 -27.56 -14.65 5.86
C PHE A 36 -28.81 -14.95 6.70
N ALA A 37 -29.04 -16.24 6.94
CA ALA A 37 -30.21 -16.73 7.66
C ALA A 37 -29.84 -17.24 9.06
N TYR A 38 -30.80 -17.16 9.97
CA TYR A 38 -30.69 -17.85 11.25
C TYR A 38 -30.52 -19.35 11.03
N GLN A 39 -29.68 -19.95 11.85
CA GLN A 39 -29.44 -21.38 11.84
C GLN A 39 -30.49 -22.12 12.68
N PRO A 40 -30.72 -23.43 12.44
CA PRO A 40 -31.67 -24.21 13.23
C PRO A 40 -31.38 -24.27 14.73
N ASP A 41 -30.12 -24.00 15.11
CA ASP A 41 -29.66 -23.98 16.49
C ASP A 41 -29.84 -22.59 17.16
N ASP A 42 -30.34 -21.59 16.43
CA ASP A 42 -30.66 -20.26 16.99
C ASP A 42 -31.98 -20.28 17.79
N GLU A 43 -31.92 -19.76 19.02
CA GLU A 43 -33.07 -19.54 19.90
C GLU A 43 -33.61 -18.12 19.68
N LEU A 44 -34.52 -18.00 18.70
CA LEU A 44 -35.04 -16.71 18.24
C LEU A 44 -36.07 -16.08 19.20
N THR A 45 -35.92 -14.78 19.41
CA THR A 45 -36.86 -13.91 20.11
C THR A 45 -36.93 -12.55 19.41
N PHE A 46 -37.71 -11.61 19.95
CA PHE A 46 -37.79 -10.26 19.42
C PHE A 46 -38.04 -9.22 20.51
N TYR A 47 -37.65 -7.98 20.22
CA TYR A 47 -37.97 -6.78 20.98
C TYR A 47 -38.83 -5.84 20.13
N ASP A 48 -39.98 -5.40 20.67
CA ASP A 48 -40.79 -4.33 20.09
C ASP A 48 -40.48 -3.03 20.83
N SER A 49 -40.10 -1.99 20.10
CA SER A 49 -39.94 -0.63 20.63
C SER A 49 -41.20 -0.15 21.38
N GLU A 50 -41.03 0.75 22.37
CA GLU A 50 -42.14 1.23 23.21
C GLU A 50 -43.29 1.86 22.40
N ASP A 51 -42.99 2.52 21.28
CA ASP A 51 -43.97 3.14 20.39
C ASP A 51 -44.54 2.18 19.33
N GLY A 52 -44.02 0.95 19.27
CA GLY A 52 -44.44 -0.11 18.37
C GLY A 52 -44.08 0.12 16.90
N ARG A 53 -43.16 1.05 16.59
CA ARG A 53 -42.77 1.36 15.20
C ARG A 53 -41.73 0.39 14.64
N VAL A 54 -40.85 -0.14 15.47
CA VAL A 54 -39.78 -1.07 15.08
C VAL A 54 -39.79 -2.33 15.93
N ARG A 55 -39.50 -3.45 15.28
CA ARG A 55 -39.26 -4.78 15.86
C ARG A 55 -37.85 -5.24 15.52
N VAL A 56 -37.06 -5.56 16.54
CA VAL A 56 -35.72 -6.14 16.39
C VAL A 56 -35.79 -7.63 16.69
N HIS A 57 -35.54 -8.47 15.69
CA HIS A 57 -35.41 -9.92 15.81
C HIS A 57 -33.96 -10.27 16.12
N TYR A 58 -33.74 -11.13 17.10
CA TYR A 58 -32.40 -11.56 17.52
C TYR A 58 -32.41 -12.96 18.11
N SER A 59 -31.21 -13.56 18.24
CA SER A 59 -31.01 -14.88 18.83
C SER A 59 -30.46 -14.76 20.26
N GLU A 60 -31.03 -15.50 21.22
CA GLU A 60 -30.54 -15.60 22.62
C GLU A 60 -29.49 -16.69 22.80
N ALA A 61 -29.36 -17.60 21.84
CA ALA A 61 -28.36 -18.67 21.84
C ALA A 61 -28.25 -19.24 20.43
N GLY A 62 -27.06 -19.65 20.01
CA GLY A 62 -26.83 -20.19 18.67
C GLY A 62 -25.75 -19.41 17.92
N PRO A 63 -25.56 -19.66 16.62
CA PRO A 63 -24.56 -18.99 15.80
C PRO A 63 -24.75 -17.47 15.70
N SER A 64 -25.99 -16.98 15.62
CA SER A 64 -26.31 -15.54 15.47
C SER A 64 -26.62 -14.86 16.80
N VAL A 65 -26.05 -15.34 17.92
CA VAL A 65 -26.36 -14.84 19.26
C VAL A 65 -26.00 -13.37 19.40
N ALA A 66 -26.98 -12.52 19.73
CA ALA A 66 -26.71 -11.09 19.92
C ALA A 66 -25.95 -10.81 21.23
N LEU A 67 -25.50 -9.57 21.43
CA LEU A 67 -24.97 -9.13 22.73
C LEU A 67 -26.10 -9.11 23.78
N LEU A 68 -26.06 -10.06 24.72
CA LEU A 68 -27.11 -10.28 25.73
C LEU A 68 -26.89 -9.52 27.06
N THR A 69 -25.97 -8.57 27.10
CA THR A 69 -25.79 -7.73 28.29
C THR A 69 -27.02 -6.85 28.47
N ASP A 70 -27.55 -6.83 29.69
CA ASP A 70 -28.68 -6.02 30.15
C ASP A 70 -28.23 -5.40 31.48
N ASP A 71 -27.58 -4.24 31.39
CA ASP A 71 -26.96 -3.57 32.55
C ASP A 71 -28.01 -2.87 33.45
N ASP A 72 -29.22 -2.59 32.95
CA ASP A 72 -30.28 -1.92 33.69
C ASP A 72 -31.39 -2.85 34.24
N ASP A 73 -31.26 -4.16 33.98
CA ASP A 73 -32.15 -5.25 34.42
C ASP A 73 -33.61 -5.04 33.96
N ASP A 74 -33.84 -4.40 32.82
CA ASP A 74 -35.20 -4.16 32.28
C ASP A 74 -35.78 -5.37 31.51
N GLY A 75 -34.93 -6.37 31.24
CA GLY A 75 -35.27 -7.60 30.54
C GLY A 75 -35.07 -7.56 29.03
N VAL A 76 -34.45 -6.50 28.50
CA VAL A 76 -34.06 -6.32 27.09
C VAL A 76 -32.55 -6.11 27.01
N PRO A 77 -31.82 -6.81 26.13
CA PRO A 77 -30.40 -6.53 25.97
C PRO A 77 -30.13 -5.09 25.49
N ASP A 78 -29.16 -4.42 26.11
CA ASP A 78 -28.83 -3.01 25.85
C ASP A 78 -28.54 -2.75 24.36
N PHE A 79 -27.84 -3.67 23.70
CA PHE A 79 -27.52 -3.56 22.28
C PHE A 79 -28.75 -3.67 21.38
N VAL A 80 -29.70 -4.55 21.73
CA VAL A 80 -30.97 -4.71 20.99
C VAL A 80 -31.83 -3.44 21.13
N ALA A 81 -31.89 -2.87 22.34
CA ALA A 81 -32.54 -1.59 22.58
C ALA A 81 -31.85 -0.45 21.81
N ALA A 82 -30.51 -0.42 21.79
CA ALA A 82 -29.74 0.60 21.07
C ALA A 82 -29.99 0.57 19.54
N VAL A 83 -30.16 -0.60 18.94
CA VAL A 83 -30.53 -0.74 17.51
C VAL A 83 -31.92 -0.15 17.23
N ALA A 84 -32.90 -0.43 18.09
CA ALA A 84 -34.24 0.15 17.95
C ALA A 84 -34.23 1.68 18.12
N ASP A 85 -33.43 2.19 19.07
CA ASP A 85 -33.26 3.62 19.31
C ASP A 85 -32.56 4.33 18.16
N ALA A 86 -31.52 3.72 17.57
CA ALA A 86 -30.84 4.21 16.37
C ALA A 86 -31.82 4.35 15.20
N TRP A 87 -32.68 3.34 14.99
CA TRP A 87 -33.73 3.39 13.97
C TRP A 87 -34.69 4.54 14.23
N ALA A 88 -35.15 4.71 15.47
CA ALA A 88 -36.10 5.76 15.83
C ALA A 88 -35.51 7.16 15.59
N ARG A 89 -34.22 7.37 15.93
CA ARG A 89 -33.49 8.62 15.65
C ARG A 89 -33.39 8.88 14.15
N ALA A 90 -32.88 7.90 13.39
CA ALA A 90 -32.71 8.03 11.95
C ALA A 90 -34.05 8.26 11.23
N TYR A 91 -35.09 7.50 11.58
CA TYR A 91 -36.43 7.66 11.04
C TYR A 91 -36.99 9.07 11.30
N ASP A 92 -36.88 9.56 12.53
CA ASP A 92 -37.38 10.88 12.90
C ASP A 92 -36.61 11.99 12.18
N HIS A 93 -35.29 11.88 12.08
CA HIS A 93 -34.46 12.82 11.33
C HIS A 93 -34.86 12.86 9.84
N TYR A 94 -34.86 11.71 9.16
CA TYR A 94 -35.21 11.65 7.74
C TYR A 94 -36.64 12.14 7.45
N THR A 95 -37.61 11.76 8.27
CA THR A 95 -39.03 12.05 7.96
C THR A 95 -39.53 13.39 8.50
N LYS A 96 -39.03 13.84 9.65
CA LYS A 96 -39.53 15.07 10.31
C LYS A 96 -38.61 16.26 10.07
N GLU A 97 -37.30 16.05 10.00
CA GLU A 97 -36.31 17.12 9.83
C GLU A 97 -36.04 17.35 8.33
N LEU A 98 -35.71 16.31 7.57
CA LEU A 98 -35.46 16.40 6.12
C LEU A 98 -36.73 16.35 5.26
N GLY A 99 -37.85 15.92 5.84
CA GLY A 99 -39.14 15.82 5.16
C GLY A 99 -39.22 14.72 4.08
N LEU A 100 -38.31 13.74 4.13
CA LEU A 100 -38.31 12.59 3.23
C LEU A 100 -39.51 11.67 3.51
N ARG A 101 -39.93 10.90 2.49
CA ARG A 101 -40.96 9.87 2.69
C ARG A 101 -40.46 8.80 3.66
N PRO A 102 -41.29 8.34 4.60
CA PRO A 102 -40.94 7.19 5.41
C PRO A 102 -40.77 5.95 4.52
N PRO A 103 -39.94 4.97 4.94
CA PRO A 103 -39.89 3.66 4.30
C PRO A 103 -41.29 3.09 4.13
N LEU A 104 -41.54 2.47 2.97
CA LEU A 104 -42.85 1.93 2.65
C LEU A 104 -43.18 0.78 3.62
N SER A 105 -44.34 0.83 4.27
CA SER A 105 -44.75 -0.27 5.14
C SER A 105 -45.17 -1.50 4.35
N GLU A 106 -45.03 -2.69 4.95
CA GLU A 106 -45.54 -3.94 4.40
C GLU A 106 -47.02 -3.84 4.01
N GLN A 107 -47.84 -3.20 4.85
CA GLN A 107 -49.27 -3.01 4.59
C GLN A 107 -49.51 -2.17 3.33
N GLU A 108 -48.76 -1.09 3.14
CA GLU A 108 -48.85 -0.24 1.95
C GLU A 108 -48.33 -0.96 0.69
N ALA A 109 -47.36 -1.86 0.85
CA ALA A 109 -46.90 -2.76 -0.20
C ALA A 109 -47.86 -3.94 -0.48
N GLY A 110 -48.96 -4.07 0.27
CA GLY A 110 -49.94 -5.14 0.11
C GLY A 110 -49.46 -6.50 0.65
N LEU A 111 -48.43 -6.49 1.49
CA LEU A 111 -47.89 -7.67 2.16
C LEU A 111 -48.62 -7.93 3.49
N GLY A 112 -48.55 -9.18 3.95
CA GLY A 112 -48.94 -9.52 5.33
C GLY A 112 -47.87 -9.03 6.32
N PRO A 113 -48.13 -9.18 7.64
CA PRO A 113 -47.12 -8.88 8.67
C PRO A 113 -46.02 -9.95 8.65
N VAL A 114 -45.04 -9.83 7.74
CA VAL A 114 -44.08 -10.92 7.44
C VAL A 114 -43.16 -11.16 8.64
N GLY A 115 -42.84 -10.11 9.41
CA GLY A 115 -42.10 -10.20 10.68
C GLY A 115 -42.98 -10.48 11.90
N GLY A 116 -44.23 -10.89 11.68
CA GLY A 116 -45.20 -11.20 12.72
C GLY A 116 -45.92 -9.98 13.33
N SER A 117 -45.58 -8.76 12.90
CA SER A 117 -46.35 -7.53 13.14
C SER A 117 -46.21 -6.60 11.92
N TYR A 118 -46.81 -5.39 11.98
CA TYR A 118 -46.60 -4.36 10.95
C TYR A 118 -45.56 -3.29 11.38
N ALA A 119 -44.83 -3.53 12.47
CA ALA A 119 -43.66 -2.75 12.79
C ALA A 119 -42.58 -2.95 11.71
N PHE A 120 -41.71 -1.97 11.53
CA PHE A 120 -40.54 -2.11 10.68
C PHE A 120 -39.62 -3.18 11.28
N ASP A 121 -39.17 -4.15 10.49
CA ASP A 121 -38.36 -5.27 10.99
C ASP A 121 -36.85 -5.03 10.81
N ILE A 122 -36.08 -5.34 11.85
CA ILE A 122 -34.62 -5.41 11.84
C ILE A 122 -34.21 -6.80 12.30
N TYR A 123 -33.31 -7.46 11.58
CA TYR A 123 -32.81 -8.79 11.93
C TYR A 123 -31.32 -8.73 12.28
N LEU A 124 -30.96 -9.24 13.47
CA LEU A 124 -29.58 -9.35 13.92
C LEU A 124 -29.04 -10.76 13.60
N VAL A 125 -28.11 -10.88 12.66
CA VAL A 125 -27.55 -12.16 12.19
C VAL A 125 -26.02 -12.13 12.15
N ASP A 126 -25.39 -13.29 12.28
CA ASP A 126 -23.94 -13.42 12.10
C ASP A 126 -23.60 -13.47 10.62
N PHE A 127 -22.96 -12.42 10.11
CA PHE A 127 -22.45 -12.36 8.75
C PHE A 127 -21.07 -13.01 8.61
N GLY A 128 -20.43 -13.43 9.71
CA GLY A 128 -19.15 -14.12 9.71
C GLY A 128 -18.00 -13.28 9.14
N GLY A 129 -18.05 -11.95 9.29
CA GLY A 129 -17.05 -11.03 8.77
C GLY A 129 -17.21 -10.67 7.28
N SER A 130 -18.31 -11.07 6.63
CA SER A 130 -18.48 -10.89 5.17
C SER A 130 -19.30 -9.67 4.74
N SER A 131 -20.08 -9.09 5.65
CA SER A 131 -20.90 -7.88 5.50
C SER A 131 -21.27 -7.38 6.90
N ASP A 132 -21.69 -6.14 7.05
CA ASP A 132 -22.05 -5.51 8.33
C ASP A 132 -23.53 -5.10 8.42
N GLY A 133 -24.13 -4.80 7.26
CA GLY A 133 -25.56 -4.61 7.10
C GLY A 133 -26.01 -4.63 5.64
N HIS A 134 -27.33 -4.74 5.43
CA HIS A 134 -27.99 -4.41 4.16
C HIS A 134 -29.51 -4.22 4.35
N PHE A 135 -30.13 -3.42 3.46
CA PHE A 135 -31.58 -3.34 3.30
C PHE A 135 -32.10 -4.42 2.33
N ASP A 136 -32.95 -5.33 2.83
CA ASP A 136 -33.57 -6.39 2.05
C ASP A 136 -34.98 -6.00 1.60
N VAL A 137 -35.29 -6.22 0.32
CA VAL A 137 -36.61 -5.94 -0.26
C VAL A 137 -37.54 -7.16 -0.17
N ASP A 138 -38.70 -6.96 0.46
CA ASP A 138 -39.76 -7.96 0.55
C ASP A 138 -40.73 -7.91 -0.63
N GLY A 139 -41.03 -6.71 -1.12
CA GLY A 139 -42.00 -6.54 -2.20
C GLY A 139 -42.21 -5.10 -2.61
N CYS A 140 -42.62 -4.93 -3.87
CA CYS A 140 -42.78 -3.62 -4.49
C CYS A 140 -44.18 -3.40 -5.05
N VAL A 141 -44.62 -2.14 -5.05
CA VAL A 141 -45.91 -1.69 -5.59
C VAL A 141 -45.73 -0.48 -6.50
N GLY A 142 -46.63 -0.36 -7.48
CA GLY A 142 -46.68 0.77 -8.40
C GLY A 142 -45.65 0.69 -9.55
N SER A 143 -45.67 1.71 -10.39
CA SER A 143 -44.70 1.98 -11.45
C SER A 143 -44.47 3.50 -11.50
N PRO A 144 -43.26 4.01 -11.21
CA PRO A 144 -42.05 3.26 -10.86
C PRO A 144 -42.19 2.45 -9.55
N PRO A 145 -41.41 1.35 -9.39
CA PRO A 145 -41.57 0.44 -8.26
C PRO A 145 -41.13 1.10 -6.95
N ARG A 146 -42.02 1.08 -5.96
CA ARG A 146 -41.73 1.47 -4.56
C ARG A 146 -41.74 0.23 -3.70
N CYS A 147 -40.73 0.02 -2.89
CA CYS A 147 -40.53 -1.25 -2.21
C CYS A 147 -40.56 -1.10 -0.68
N ALA A 148 -41.20 -2.08 -0.04
CA ALA A 148 -41.10 -2.32 1.39
C ALA A 148 -40.02 -3.38 1.64
N GLY A 149 -39.44 -3.35 2.83
CA GLY A 149 -38.31 -4.19 3.19
C GLY A 149 -38.00 -4.19 4.68
N ALA A 150 -36.88 -4.80 5.02
CA ALA A 150 -36.35 -4.92 6.37
C ALA A 150 -34.84 -4.63 6.39
N LEU A 151 -34.30 -4.24 7.54
CA LEU A 151 -32.85 -4.19 7.75
C LEU A 151 -32.35 -5.57 8.19
N VAL A 152 -31.17 -5.94 7.73
CA VAL A 152 -30.39 -7.06 8.26
C VAL A 152 -29.04 -6.50 8.70
N LEU A 153 -28.66 -6.75 9.96
CA LEU A 153 -27.47 -6.17 10.59
C LEU A 153 -26.70 -7.24 11.35
N GLU A 154 -25.40 -7.02 11.49
CA GLU A 154 -24.51 -7.88 12.26
C GLU A 154 -24.92 -7.93 13.75
N ASN A 155 -24.90 -9.13 14.36
CA ASN A 155 -25.50 -9.37 15.68
C ASN A 155 -24.66 -8.89 16.86
N ASP A 156 -23.34 -8.76 16.70
CA ASP A 156 -22.47 -8.33 17.79
C ASP A 156 -21.29 -7.42 17.38
N PHE A 157 -21.04 -7.29 16.08
CA PHE A 157 -19.92 -6.55 15.49
C PHE A 157 -18.54 -7.00 15.97
N VAL A 158 -18.41 -8.21 16.52
CA VAL A 158 -17.13 -8.78 16.95
C VAL A 158 -16.27 -9.05 15.72
N GLY A 159 -15.10 -8.41 15.68
CA GLY A 159 -14.19 -8.51 14.54
C GLY A 159 -14.43 -7.45 13.45
N TYR A 160 -15.40 -6.54 13.64
CA TYR A 160 -15.61 -5.40 12.77
C TYR A 160 -14.90 -4.15 13.33
N PRO A 161 -14.39 -3.25 12.47
CA PRO A 161 -13.55 -2.12 12.89
C PRO A 161 -14.35 -0.93 13.44
N TYR A 162 -15.42 -1.18 14.20
CA TYR A 162 -16.21 -0.13 14.83
C TYR A 162 -15.71 0.18 16.24
N PRO A 163 -15.68 1.47 16.65
CA PRO A 163 -15.32 1.87 18.02
C PRO A 163 -16.14 1.17 19.12
N SER A 164 -17.40 0.84 18.82
CA SER A 164 -18.28 0.06 19.69
C SER A 164 -19.46 -0.51 18.90
N PRO A 165 -20.12 -1.56 19.39
CA PRO A 165 -21.36 -2.07 18.78
C PRO A 165 -22.45 -0.99 18.70
N SER A 166 -22.60 -0.13 19.71
CA SER A 166 -23.55 1.00 19.67
C SER A 166 -23.22 2.03 18.59
N TYR A 167 -21.92 2.26 18.32
CA TYR A 167 -21.50 3.12 17.22
C TYR A 167 -21.85 2.49 15.87
N ALA A 168 -21.58 1.20 15.71
CA ALA A 168 -21.90 0.44 14.50
C ALA A 168 -23.40 0.47 14.22
N ALA A 169 -24.22 0.25 15.25
CA ALA A 169 -25.68 0.30 15.15
C ALA A 169 -26.17 1.68 14.69
N GLU A 170 -25.70 2.78 15.28
CA GLU A 170 -26.11 4.14 14.85
C GLU A 170 -25.78 4.39 13.37
N LEU A 171 -24.57 4.02 12.94
CA LEU A 171 -24.09 4.24 11.58
C LEU A 171 -24.84 3.37 10.56
N LEU A 172 -24.89 2.05 10.77
CA LEU A 172 -25.45 1.14 9.79
C LEU A 172 -26.97 1.20 9.77
N VAL A 173 -27.63 1.37 10.93
CA VAL A 173 -29.08 1.55 10.92
C VAL A 173 -29.45 2.81 10.15
N SER A 174 -28.72 3.92 10.32
CA SER A 174 -29.02 5.15 9.59
C SER A 174 -28.75 5.00 8.08
N HIS A 175 -27.62 4.40 7.68
CA HIS A 175 -27.29 4.11 6.27
C HIS A 175 -28.33 3.21 5.61
N GLU A 176 -28.59 2.03 6.19
CA GLU A 176 -29.49 1.03 5.61
C GLU A 176 -30.95 1.49 5.63
N LEU A 177 -31.36 2.25 6.65
CA LEU A 177 -32.69 2.87 6.66
C LEU A 177 -32.86 3.88 5.53
N PHE A 178 -31.80 4.58 5.12
CA PHE A 178 -31.85 5.51 3.99
C PHE A 178 -32.15 4.79 2.67
N HIS A 179 -31.66 3.55 2.48
CA HIS A 179 -32.09 2.72 1.34
C HIS A 179 -33.59 2.40 1.37
N GLY A 180 -34.16 2.18 2.57
CA GLY A 180 -35.61 2.07 2.75
C GLY A 180 -36.36 3.34 2.39
N VAL A 181 -35.81 4.52 2.72
CA VAL A 181 -36.33 5.83 2.31
C VAL A 181 -36.28 5.99 0.79
N GLN A 182 -35.14 5.70 0.15
CA GLN A 182 -34.99 5.73 -1.31
C GLN A 182 -36.02 4.81 -1.98
N ALA A 183 -36.19 3.59 -1.47
CA ALA A 183 -37.16 2.62 -1.96
C ALA A 183 -38.63 3.09 -1.84
N ALA A 184 -38.94 4.02 -0.94
CA ALA A 184 -40.26 4.65 -0.83
C ALA A 184 -40.55 5.69 -1.94
N TYR A 185 -39.52 6.14 -2.66
CA TYR A 185 -39.66 6.93 -3.88
C TYR A 185 -39.63 6.05 -5.12
N ARG A 186 -38.51 5.33 -5.30
CA ARG A 186 -38.24 4.48 -6.47
C ARG A 186 -37.04 3.55 -6.19
N HIS A 187 -37.20 2.25 -6.41
CA HIS A 187 -36.17 1.24 -6.14
C HIS A 187 -35.43 0.80 -7.42
N ASP A 188 -34.63 1.71 -8.00
CA ASP A 188 -33.73 1.41 -9.12
C ASP A 188 -32.56 2.40 -9.24
N LEU A 189 -32.19 3.04 -8.12
CA LEU A 189 -31.06 3.97 -8.12
C LEU A 189 -29.77 3.23 -8.54
N PRO A 190 -28.96 3.82 -9.44
CA PRO A 190 -27.64 3.29 -9.72
C PRO A 190 -26.78 3.36 -8.47
N VAL A 191 -25.88 2.38 -8.30
CA VAL A 191 -25.09 2.17 -7.08
C VAL A 191 -24.38 3.45 -6.58
N TRP A 192 -23.82 4.26 -7.47
CA TRP A 192 -23.12 5.50 -7.08
C TRP A 192 -24.02 6.55 -6.42
N ALA A 193 -25.30 6.58 -6.81
CA ALA A 193 -26.28 7.52 -6.25
C ALA A 193 -26.96 6.90 -5.02
N SER A 194 -27.24 5.60 -5.08
CA SER A 194 -27.82 4.85 -3.96
C SER A 194 -26.92 4.91 -2.72
N GLU A 195 -25.66 4.49 -2.85
CA GLU A 195 -24.70 4.46 -1.74
C GLU A 195 -24.26 5.86 -1.32
N GLY A 196 -23.93 6.74 -2.28
CA GLY A 196 -23.51 8.10 -1.98
C GLY A 196 -24.57 8.91 -1.23
N MET A 197 -25.85 8.78 -1.57
CA MET A 197 -26.93 9.44 -0.81
C MET A 197 -27.16 8.78 0.56
N ALA A 198 -26.95 7.46 0.69
CA ALA A 198 -27.10 6.77 1.97
C ALA A 198 -26.01 7.18 2.97
N VAL A 199 -24.75 7.28 2.52
CA VAL A 199 -23.62 7.81 3.29
C VAL A 199 -23.79 9.30 3.61
N TRP A 200 -24.32 10.09 2.67
CA TRP A 200 -24.69 11.47 2.97
C TRP A 200 -25.76 11.53 4.07
N GLY A 201 -26.78 10.66 3.98
CA GLY A 201 -27.89 10.59 4.94
C GLY A 201 -27.45 10.18 6.34
N SER A 202 -26.62 9.13 6.47
CA SER A 202 -26.05 8.70 7.74
C SER A 202 -25.18 9.79 8.37
N ALA A 203 -24.40 10.52 7.56
CA ALA A 203 -23.59 11.64 8.02
C ALA A 203 -24.41 12.84 8.56
N GLN A 204 -25.72 12.93 8.26
CA GLN A 204 -26.59 13.94 8.86
C GLN A 204 -27.08 13.55 10.27
N ILE A 205 -26.88 12.29 10.68
CA ILE A 205 -27.34 11.73 11.96
C ILE A 205 -26.14 11.49 12.88
N GLY A 206 -26.15 12.11 14.07
CA GLY A 206 -25.22 11.80 15.16
C GLY A 206 -24.35 12.96 15.65
N ASP A 207 -23.38 12.64 16.51
CA ASP A 207 -22.32 13.55 16.99
C ASP A 207 -21.38 13.90 15.80
N PRO A 208 -20.84 15.11 15.64
CA PRO A 208 -19.86 15.47 14.59
C PRO A 208 -18.61 14.58 14.41
N GLY A 209 -18.41 13.54 15.24
CA GLY A 209 -17.46 12.44 15.02
C GLY A 209 -18.01 11.23 14.24
N PHE A 210 -19.30 11.22 13.89
CA PHE A 210 -19.96 10.24 13.02
C PHE A 210 -19.81 10.69 11.57
N ASN A 211 -18.86 10.12 10.84
CA ASN A 211 -18.68 10.52 9.45
C ASN A 211 -17.97 9.45 8.62
N ASP A 212 -18.71 8.41 8.20
CA ASP A 212 -18.30 7.50 7.12
C ASP A 212 -18.05 8.23 5.81
N LEU A 213 -18.73 9.36 5.55
CA LEU A 213 -18.41 10.25 4.44
C LEU A 213 -16.93 10.66 4.47
N LEU A 214 -16.31 10.97 5.62
CA LEU A 214 -14.88 11.25 5.69
C LEU A 214 -14.04 10.03 5.28
N GLY A 215 -14.41 8.85 5.78
CA GLY A 215 -13.71 7.60 5.48
C GLY A 215 -13.81 7.19 4.00
N PHE A 216 -14.89 7.56 3.31
CA PHE A 216 -15.11 7.20 1.91
C PHE A 216 -14.80 8.30 0.89
N ALA A 217 -14.80 9.57 1.29
CA ALA A 217 -14.57 10.70 0.39
C ALA A 217 -13.22 10.60 -0.36
N GLY A 218 -12.18 10.08 0.30
CA GLY A 218 -10.87 9.82 -0.33
C GLY A 218 -10.96 8.94 -1.57
N ALA A 219 -11.84 7.92 -1.57
CA ALA A 219 -12.01 7.02 -2.72
C ALA A 219 -12.55 7.74 -3.98
N TYR A 220 -13.33 8.81 -3.81
CA TYR A 220 -13.74 9.68 -4.92
C TYR A 220 -12.61 10.64 -5.31
N LEU A 221 -11.98 11.31 -4.33
CA LEU A 221 -10.93 12.31 -4.55
C LEU A 221 -9.67 11.72 -5.24
N ASP A 222 -9.36 10.44 -5.02
CA ASP A 222 -8.27 9.73 -5.69
C ASP A 222 -8.55 9.43 -7.18
N SER A 223 -9.80 9.58 -7.61
CA SER A 223 -10.26 9.17 -8.94
C SER A 223 -11.19 10.19 -9.59
N THR A 224 -10.99 11.48 -9.32
CA THR A 224 -11.80 12.57 -9.92
C THR A 224 -11.77 12.57 -11.45
N TRP A 225 -10.77 11.96 -12.07
CA TRP A 225 -10.66 11.81 -13.53
C TRP A 225 -11.70 10.83 -14.12
N ARG A 226 -12.37 10.04 -13.28
CA ARG A 226 -13.49 9.16 -13.65
C ARG A 226 -14.82 9.91 -13.58
N PRO A 227 -15.84 9.52 -14.39
CA PRO A 227 -17.18 10.06 -14.23
C PRO A 227 -17.74 9.79 -12.83
N LEU A 228 -18.35 10.80 -12.22
CA LEU A 228 -19.08 10.67 -10.96
C LEU A 228 -20.03 9.45 -10.95
N TYR A 229 -20.71 9.23 -12.09
CA TYR A 229 -21.76 8.22 -12.25
C TYR A 229 -21.26 6.86 -12.78
N LYS A 230 -19.94 6.67 -12.92
CA LYS A 230 -19.34 5.40 -13.38
C LYS A 230 -18.30 4.88 -12.39
N PRO A 231 -18.75 4.27 -11.28
CA PRO A 231 -17.84 3.64 -10.34
C PRO A 231 -17.02 2.50 -10.99
N PRO A 232 -15.86 2.14 -10.43
CA PRO A 232 -15.08 0.99 -10.89
C PRO A 232 -15.88 -0.32 -10.89
N THR A 233 -15.48 -1.28 -11.70
CA THR A 233 -16.11 -2.60 -11.72
C THR A 233 -15.74 -3.41 -10.48
N GLY A 234 -16.74 -3.94 -9.77
CA GLY A 234 -16.56 -4.77 -8.58
C GLY A 234 -17.82 -4.80 -7.73
N PRO A 235 -17.89 -5.65 -6.68
CA PRO A 235 -18.90 -5.51 -5.64
C PRO A 235 -18.74 -4.12 -5.01
N VAL A 236 -19.88 -3.46 -4.75
CA VAL A 236 -20.06 -2.03 -4.36
C VAL A 236 -18.74 -1.32 -3.98
N PRO A 237 -18.11 -0.61 -4.93
CA PRO A 237 -16.76 -0.07 -4.70
C PRO A 237 -16.79 1.16 -3.77
N ALA A 238 -15.73 1.36 -2.98
CA ALA A 238 -15.54 2.54 -2.11
C ALA A 238 -15.82 3.88 -2.82
N PHE A 239 -15.51 3.98 -4.12
CA PHE A 239 -15.85 5.16 -4.93
C PHE A 239 -17.35 5.50 -4.91
N ALA A 240 -18.24 4.51 -4.92
CA ALA A 240 -19.69 4.71 -4.91
C ALA A 240 -20.20 5.27 -3.58
N TYR A 241 -19.54 4.94 -2.46
CA TYR A 241 -19.77 5.56 -1.16
C TYR A 241 -19.18 6.98 -1.13
N GLY A 242 -17.97 7.15 -1.68
CA GLY A 242 -17.24 8.42 -1.72
C GLY A 242 -17.92 9.53 -2.52
N THR A 243 -18.86 9.20 -3.43
CA THR A 243 -19.70 10.20 -4.11
C THR A 243 -20.61 10.96 -3.13
N ALA A 244 -20.74 10.53 -1.87
CA ALA A 244 -21.44 11.28 -0.83
C ALA A 244 -20.99 12.74 -0.71
N ILE A 245 -19.71 13.01 -0.96
CA ILE A 245 -19.15 14.38 -0.94
C ILE A 245 -19.81 15.30 -1.99
N TRP A 246 -20.34 14.74 -3.09
CA TRP A 246 -21.12 15.49 -4.07
C TRP A 246 -22.50 15.90 -3.53
N PHE A 247 -23.19 14.98 -2.85
CA PHE A 247 -24.50 15.28 -2.26
C PHE A 247 -24.38 16.24 -1.07
N ASP A 248 -23.32 16.10 -0.27
CA ASP A 248 -22.99 17.05 0.79
C ASP A 248 -22.64 18.43 0.24
N PHE A 249 -21.88 18.50 -0.85
CA PHE A 249 -21.63 19.77 -1.57
C PHE A 249 -22.94 20.42 -2.02
N LEU A 250 -23.83 19.67 -2.68
CA LEU A 250 -25.13 20.18 -3.14
C LEU A 250 -25.99 20.68 -1.98
N ALA A 251 -26.05 19.92 -0.88
CA ALA A 251 -26.80 20.29 0.32
C ALA A 251 -26.21 21.54 0.99
N THR A 252 -24.88 21.65 1.04
CA THR A 252 -24.20 22.82 1.63
C THR A 252 -24.37 24.08 0.77
N ARG A 253 -24.29 23.94 -0.56
CA ARG A 253 -24.44 25.05 -1.50
C ARG A 253 -25.86 25.61 -1.51
N HIS A 254 -26.86 24.74 -1.43
CA HIS A 254 -28.26 25.12 -1.46
C HIS A 254 -28.92 24.93 -0.09
N ASP A 255 -29.41 23.71 0.17
CA ASP A 255 -29.96 23.22 1.42
C ASP A 255 -30.20 21.71 1.29
N GLU A 256 -30.38 21.02 2.41
CA GLU A 256 -30.61 19.56 2.47
C GLU A 256 -31.85 19.10 1.65
N ALA A 257 -32.82 19.99 1.40
CA ALA A 257 -34.01 19.65 0.63
C ALA A 257 -33.70 19.30 -0.84
N ILE A 258 -32.51 19.64 -1.34
CA ILE A 258 -32.09 19.28 -2.69
C ILE A 258 -32.05 17.75 -2.88
N VAL A 259 -31.69 16.97 -1.86
CA VAL A 259 -31.67 15.50 -1.97
C VAL A 259 -33.10 14.95 -2.06
N THR A 260 -34.03 15.50 -1.31
CA THR A 260 -35.46 15.19 -1.43
C THR A 260 -35.99 15.50 -2.83
N GLU A 261 -35.66 16.67 -3.37
CA GLU A 261 -36.07 17.07 -4.72
C GLU A 261 -35.46 16.18 -5.81
N LEU A 262 -34.22 15.72 -5.64
CA LEU A 262 -33.61 14.72 -6.52
C LEU A 262 -34.41 13.43 -6.51
N LEU A 263 -34.74 12.88 -5.35
CA LEU A 263 -35.56 11.67 -5.23
C LEU A 263 -36.98 11.86 -5.81
N GLU A 264 -37.55 13.05 -5.70
CA GLU A 264 -38.84 13.38 -6.33
C GLU A 264 -38.74 13.50 -7.86
N ALA A 265 -37.68 14.11 -8.38
CA ALA A 265 -37.44 14.20 -9.82
C ALA A 265 -37.27 12.82 -10.47
N ARG A 266 -36.65 11.86 -9.75
CA ARG A 266 -36.54 10.44 -10.16
C ARG A 266 -37.88 9.72 -10.35
N LEU A 267 -38.99 10.27 -9.84
CA LEU A 267 -40.33 9.71 -10.08
C LEU A 267 -40.77 9.87 -11.53
N VAL A 268 -40.17 10.82 -12.26
CA VAL A 268 -40.50 11.14 -13.65
C VAL A 268 -39.31 10.88 -14.57
N GLU A 269 -38.11 11.26 -14.15
CA GLU A 269 -36.88 11.04 -14.92
C GLU A 269 -36.32 9.64 -14.63
N ASP A 270 -35.74 8.97 -15.62
CA ASP A 270 -35.12 7.63 -15.49
C ASP A 270 -33.60 7.66 -15.30
N ASP A 271 -32.96 8.74 -15.72
CA ASP A 271 -31.53 9.01 -15.49
C ASP A 271 -31.31 9.97 -14.31
N VAL A 272 -30.38 9.65 -13.41
CA VAL A 272 -30.10 10.46 -12.19
C VAL A 272 -29.43 11.78 -12.56
N VAL A 273 -28.54 11.78 -13.55
CA VAL A 273 -27.80 12.99 -13.95
C VAL A 273 -28.76 14.01 -14.59
N THR A 274 -29.71 13.53 -15.38
CA THR A 274 -30.79 14.33 -15.97
C THR A 274 -31.70 14.90 -14.89
N ALA A 275 -32.12 14.08 -13.92
CA ALA A 275 -32.90 14.55 -12.78
C ALA A 275 -32.16 15.67 -12.01
N MET A 276 -30.85 15.50 -11.80
CA MET A 276 -29.99 16.48 -11.15
C MET A 276 -29.89 17.80 -11.93
N ALA A 277 -29.70 17.74 -13.25
CA ALA A 277 -29.71 18.93 -14.08
C ALA A 277 -31.03 19.70 -13.98
N SER A 278 -32.18 18.99 -14.01
CA SER A 278 -33.51 19.59 -13.88
C SER A 278 -33.74 20.24 -12.51
N VAL A 279 -33.31 19.60 -11.42
CA VAL A 279 -33.43 20.15 -10.06
C VAL A 279 -32.58 21.40 -9.90
N LEU A 280 -31.33 21.38 -10.39
CA LEU A 280 -30.45 22.56 -10.34
C LEU A 280 -31.01 23.71 -11.18
N GLU A 281 -31.53 23.44 -12.38
CA GLU A 281 -32.15 24.46 -13.24
C GLU A 281 -33.37 25.10 -12.54
N ALA A 282 -34.21 24.28 -11.87
CA ALA A 282 -35.34 24.77 -11.10
C ALA A 282 -34.92 25.67 -9.91
N ARG A 283 -33.72 25.43 -9.35
CA ARG A 283 -33.09 26.25 -8.30
C ARG A 283 -32.29 27.45 -8.85
N GLY A 284 -32.23 27.61 -10.18
CA GLY A 284 -31.60 28.75 -10.84
C GLY A 284 -30.10 28.57 -11.14
N ASP A 285 -29.57 27.35 -11.01
CA ASP A 285 -28.18 27.01 -11.29
C ASP A 285 -28.06 26.10 -12.52
N ALA A 286 -26.92 26.16 -13.21
CA ALA A 286 -26.59 25.21 -14.27
C ALA A 286 -25.65 24.13 -13.74
N LEU A 287 -25.94 22.85 -14.03
CA LEU A 287 -25.09 21.74 -13.58
C LEU A 287 -23.62 21.90 -14.00
N ALA A 288 -23.35 22.47 -15.18
CA ALA A 288 -21.99 22.74 -15.63
C ALA A 288 -21.24 23.72 -14.71
N GLU A 289 -21.89 24.78 -14.24
CA GLU A 289 -21.31 25.78 -13.33
C GLU A 289 -21.11 25.19 -11.93
N VAL A 290 -22.13 24.49 -11.43
CA VAL A 290 -22.09 23.80 -10.14
C VAL A 290 -20.99 22.72 -10.10
N TRP A 291 -20.75 22.04 -11.22
CA TRP A 291 -19.67 21.07 -11.36
C TRP A 291 -18.28 21.71 -11.24
N VAL A 292 -18.09 22.89 -11.83
CA VAL A 292 -16.81 23.64 -11.73
C VAL A 292 -16.57 24.09 -10.29
N ASP A 293 -17.59 24.59 -9.60
CA ASP A 293 -17.51 24.97 -8.19
C ASP A 293 -17.14 23.77 -7.31
N PHE A 294 -17.74 22.61 -7.56
CA PHE A 294 -17.39 21.37 -6.87
C PHE A 294 -15.93 20.96 -7.09
N CYS A 295 -15.41 21.11 -8.32
CA CYS A 295 -14.00 20.85 -8.60
C CYS A 295 -13.08 21.82 -7.82
N SER A 296 -13.48 23.09 -7.67
CA SER A 296 -12.75 24.07 -6.86
C SER A 296 -12.80 23.72 -5.36
N TRP A 297 -13.94 23.25 -4.86
CA TRP A 297 -14.06 22.77 -3.47
C TRP A 297 -13.18 21.55 -3.22
N ASN A 298 -13.12 20.62 -4.17
CA ASN A 298 -12.23 19.45 -4.10
C ASN A 298 -10.77 19.88 -4.05
N LEU A 299 -10.33 20.88 -4.84
CA LEU A 299 -8.97 21.41 -4.74
C LEU A 299 -8.65 21.93 -3.32
N ALA A 300 -9.64 22.52 -2.63
CA ALA A 300 -9.50 23.07 -1.29
C ALA A 300 -9.73 22.04 -0.17
N THR A 301 -9.28 20.80 -0.37
CA THR A 301 -9.36 19.72 0.62
C THR A 301 -7.98 19.34 1.18
N GLY A 302 -7.98 18.65 2.33
CA GLY A 302 -6.77 18.15 3.00
C GLY A 302 -5.75 19.24 3.31
N PRO A 303 -4.48 19.09 2.89
CA PRO A 303 -3.45 20.10 3.14
C PRO A 303 -3.79 21.49 2.57
N LEU A 304 -4.68 21.56 1.58
CA LEU A 304 -5.08 22.80 0.92
C LEU A 304 -6.37 23.41 1.51
N ALA A 305 -6.91 22.83 2.59
CA ALA A 305 -8.14 23.29 3.21
C ALA A 305 -8.06 24.72 3.76
N GLY A 306 -9.16 25.46 3.61
CA GLY A 306 -9.29 26.84 4.10
C GLY A 306 -8.69 27.92 3.19
N ASN A 307 -8.13 27.53 2.04
CA ASN A 307 -7.56 28.47 1.07
C ASN A 307 -8.58 29.01 0.05
N LEU A 308 -9.60 28.22 -0.28
CA LEU A 308 -10.78 28.62 -1.07
C LEU A 308 -12.05 28.26 -0.28
N ASP A 309 -13.21 28.62 -0.84
CA ASP A 309 -14.49 28.05 -0.38
C ASP A 309 -14.44 26.51 -0.46
N GLY A 310 -14.98 25.84 0.56
CA GLY A 310 -14.87 24.40 0.71
C GLY A 310 -15.70 23.85 1.87
N TYR A 311 -15.64 22.54 2.04
CA TYR A 311 -16.38 21.81 3.07
C TYR A 311 -15.99 22.26 4.48
N ALA A 312 -16.95 22.25 5.41
CA ALA A 312 -16.66 22.53 6.83
C ALA A 312 -15.61 21.57 7.42
N TYR A 313 -15.56 20.35 6.89
CA TYR A 313 -14.63 19.29 7.29
C TYR A 313 -13.47 19.09 6.30
N ALA A 314 -13.23 20.04 5.38
CA ALA A 314 -12.25 19.88 4.29
C ALA A 314 -10.84 19.51 4.76
N ALA A 315 -10.41 20.00 5.94
CA ALA A 315 -9.09 19.71 6.51
C ALA A 315 -8.92 18.26 7.00
N SER A 316 -10.02 17.52 7.15
CA SER A 316 -10.03 16.12 7.57
C SER A 316 -10.03 15.14 6.39
N LEU A 317 -10.07 15.65 5.15
CA LEU A 317 -10.01 14.86 3.92
C LEU A 317 -8.55 14.71 3.46
N ASP A 318 -8.26 13.72 2.61
CA ASP A 318 -6.90 13.46 2.10
C ASP A 318 -6.36 14.58 1.18
N GLY A 319 -7.24 15.31 0.51
CA GLY A 319 -6.83 16.37 -0.42
C GLY A 319 -6.74 15.93 -1.87
N ILE A 320 -6.60 16.90 -2.79
CA ILE A 320 -6.30 16.64 -4.19
C ILE A 320 -4.78 16.64 -4.41
N MET A 321 -4.30 15.59 -5.10
CA MET A 321 -2.93 15.52 -5.58
C MET A 321 -2.87 15.96 -7.06
N PRO A 322 -1.86 16.75 -7.46
CA PRO A 322 -1.69 17.09 -8.87
C PRO A 322 -1.26 15.87 -9.68
N GLU A 323 -1.83 15.72 -10.87
CA GLU A 323 -1.43 14.72 -11.89
C GLU A 323 0.06 14.85 -12.23
N SER A 324 0.55 16.09 -12.31
CA SER A 324 1.96 16.43 -12.45
C SER A 324 2.24 17.84 -11.97
N THR A 325 3.52 18.16 -11.69
CA THR A 325 3.95 19.53 -11.38
C THR A 325 5.13 19.92 -12.27
N THR A 326 4.87 20.72 -13.30
CA THR A 326 5.83 21.01 -14.37
C THR A 326 5.80 22.49 -14.77
N PRO A 327 6.80 23.03 -15.50
CA PRO A 327 6.73 24.41 -16.00
C PRO A 327 5.64 24.63 -17.06
N THR A 328 5.21 23.57 -17.73
CA THR A 328 4.21 23.56 -18.80
C THR A 328 3.38 22.29 -18.73
N VAL A 329 2.11 22.36 -19.11
CA VAL A 329 1.25 21.18 -19.34
C VAL A 329 1.27 20.87 -20.83
N ASP A 330 1.61 19.65 -21.21
CA ASP A 330 1.53 19.12 -22.57
C ASP A 330 1.14 17.65 -22.46
N VAL A 331 -0.16 17.39 -22.49
CA VAL A 331 -0.74 16.08 -22.20
C VAL A 331 -1.76 15.72 -23.26
N GLU A 332 -1.70 14.49 -23.77
CA GLU A 332 -2.73 13.91 -24.62
C GLU A 332 -3.56 12.96 -23.77
N GLU A 333 -4.76 13.37 -23.41
CA GLU A 333 -5.54 12.71 -22.37
C GLU A 333 -7.00 12.54 -22.77
N ARG A 334 -7.64 11.57 -22.12
CA ARG A 334 -9.09 11.39 -22.17
C ARG A 334 -9.74 12.02 -20.94
N PHE A 335 -10.67 12.94 -21.18
CA PHE A 335 -11.49 13.62 -20.18
C PHE A 335 -12.93 13.11 -20.29
N TYR A 336 -13.37 12.36 -19.28
CA TYR A 336 -14.70 11.78 -19.28
C TYR A 336 -15.76 12.76 -18.77
N PRO A 337 -17.05 12.61 -19.15
CA PRO A 337 -18.12 13.49 -18.65
C PRO A 337 -18.22 13.47 -17.12
N LEU A 338 -18.54 14.62 -16.51
CA LEU A 338 -18.55 14.84 -15.06
C LEU A 338 -17.32 14.26 -14.37
N SER A 339 -16.14 14.69 -14.84
CA SER A 339 -14.84 14.36 -14.27
C SER A 339 -13.92 15.58 -14.26
N ALA A 340 -12.84 15.52 -13.48
CA ALA A 340 -11.87 16.59 -13.37
C ALA A 340 -10.45 16.06 -13.16
N ARG A 341 -9.48 16.81 -13.68
CA ARG A 341 -8.04 16.59 -13.48
C ARG A 341 -7.38 17.87 -12.99
N PHE A 342 -6.33 17.71 -12.20
CA PHE A 342 -5.64 18.81 -11.52
C PHE A 342 -4.16 18.79 -11.86
N TYR A 343 -3.61 19.89 -12.36
CA TYR A 343 -2.20 19.99 -12.74
C TYR A 343 -1.53 21.14 -11.98
N GLY A 344 -0.28 20.93 -11.56
CA GLY A 344 0.58 21.95 -11.00
C GLY A 344 1.47 22.58 -12.08
N LEU A 345 1.52 23.91 -12.13
CA LEU A 345 2.31 24.70 -13.07
C LEU A 345 3.33 25.54 -12.30
N ASN A 346 4.63 25.28 -12.49
CA ASN A 346 5.72 26.09 -11.93
C ASN A 346 6.21 27.11 -12.98
N HIS A 347 5.47 28.20 -13.12
CA HIS A 347 5.65 29.16 -14.21
C HIS A 347 6.86 30.08 -13.98
N GLY A 348 7.66 30.27 -15.03
CA GLY A 348 8.89 31.08 -15.01
C GLY A 348 8.67 32.60 -14.92
N GLY A 349 7.42 33.05 -15.04
CA GLY A 349 7.00 34.44 -15.22
C GLY A 349 7.00 34.85 -16.70
N GLY A 350 6.12 35.78 -17.07
CA GLY A 350 5.92 36.23 -18.45
C GLY A 350 4.66 35.63 -19.09
N PRO A 351 4.58 35.56 -20.43
CA PRO A 351 3.36 35.14 -21.11
C PRO A 351 3.04 33.67 -20.83
N LEU A 352 1.74 33.37 -20.70
CA LEU A 352 1.19 32.03 -20.71
C LEU A 352 0.25 31.90 -21.92
N SER A 353 0.38 30.81 -22.67
CA SER A 353 -0.45 30.49 -23.82
C SER A 353 -1.10 29.13 -23.61
N PHE A 354 -2.31 29.01 -24.14
CA PHE A 354 -3.13 27.81 -24.09
C PHE A 354 -3.48 27.39 -25.51
N ALA A 355 -3.47 26.09 -25.76
CA ALA A 355 -4.00 25.49 -26.98
C ALA A 355 -4.56 24.10 -26.69
N VAL A 356 -5.53 23.70 -27.50
CA VAL A 356 -6.01 22.33 -27.64
C VAL A 356 -5.89 21.92 -29.10
N ASP A 357 -5.62 20.65 -29.37
CA ASP A 357 -5.47 20.14 -30.75
C ASP A 357 -6.80 19.94 -31.49
N ALA A 358 -7.92 19.92 -30.76
CA ALA A 358 -9.28 19.91 -31.28
C ALA A 358 -10.24 20.68 -30.37
N GLU A 359 -11.28 21.29 -30.94
CA GLU A 359 -12.33 21.98 -30.17
C GLU A 359 -13.01 21.00 -29.19
N ALA A 360 -13.06 21.38 -27.91
CA ALA A 360 -13.69 20.63 -26.84
C ALA A 360 -14.46 21.59 -25.90
N PRO A 361 -15.59 22.18 -26.37
CA PRO A 361 -16.34 23.18 -25.62
C PRO A 361 -16.90 22.68 -24.28
N GLU A 362 -16.99 21.36 -24.08
CA GLU A 362 -17.38 20.72 -22.82
C GLU A 362 -16.30 20.74 -21.74
N LEU A 363 -15.04 21.04 -22.09
CA LEU A 363 -13.96 21.18 -21.13
C LEU A 363 -13.92 22.61 -20.62
N THR A 364 -13.98 22.78 -19.31
CA THR A 364 -13.77 24.03 -18.60
C THR A 364 -12.43 23.99 -17.88
N PHE A 365 -11.66 25.06 -18.01
CA PHE A 365 -10.35 25.23 -17.43
C PHE A 365 -10.40 26.35 -16.41
N SER A 366 -9.76 26.18 -15.25
CA SER A 366 -9.55 27.28 -14.30
C SER A 366 -8.09 27.33 -13.84
N LEU A 367 -7.55 28.54 -13.76
CA LEU A 367 -6.16 28.78 -13.35
C LEU A 367 -6.13 29.53 -12.01
N HIS A 368 -5.59 28.89 -10.99
CA HIS A 368 -5.52 29.39 -9.62
C HIS A 368 -4.06 29.66 -9.25
N PRO A 369 -3.67 30.90 -8.93
CA PRO A 369 -2.32 31.20 -8.49
C PRO A 369 -2.04 30.61 -7.12
N THR A 370 -0.78 30.27 -6.82
CA THR A 370 -0.39 29.75 -5.52
C THR A 370 0.67 30.60 -4.83
N ASN A 371 0.72 30.47 -3.50
CA ASN A 371 1.85 30.98 -2.72
C ASN A 371 3.03 29.96 -2.74
N ALA A 372 4.11 30.25 -2.02
CA ALA A 372 5.29 29.39 -1.97
C ALA A 372 5.04 27.99 -1.37
N SER A 373 3.94 27.81 -0.63
CA SER A 373 3.50 26.55 -0.02
C SER A 373 2.52 25.77 -0.91
N TRP A 374 2.24 26.23 -2.14
CA TRP A 374 1.23 25.69 -3.05
C TRP A 374 -0.23 25.89 -2.65
N ASP A 375 -0.48 26.75 -1.65
CA ASP A 375 -1.84 27.12 -1.26
C ASP A 375 -2.52 27.87 -2.42
N PRO A 376 -3.67 27.38 -2.93
CA PRO A 376 -4.37 28.01 -4.04
C PRO A 376 -5.06 29.31 -3.60
N ALA A 377 -5.22 30.25 -4.53
CA ALA A 377 -6.11 31.39 -4.39
C ALA A 377 -7.17 31.39 -5.50
N GLU A 378 -8.11 32.32 -5.42
CA GLU A 378 -9.21 32.47 -6.39
C GLU A 378 -8.71 32.45 -7.84
N ALA A 379 -9.49 31.82 -8.72
CA ALA A 379 -9.13 31.67 -10.12
C ALA A 379 -8.92 33.05 -10.77
N ILE A 380 -7.76 33.24 -11.39
CA ILE A 380 -7.46 34.47 -12.14
C ILE A 380 -7.96 34.42 -13.59
N ALA A 381 -8.23 33.21 -14.08
CA ALA A 381 -8.80 32.96 -15.40
C ALA A 381 -9.64 31.67 -15.38
N SER A 382 -10.74 31.69 -16.13
CA SER A 382 -11.55 30.51 -16.44
C SER A 382 -12.02 30.60 -17.90
N TRP A 383 -11.98 29.49 -18.64
CA TRP A 383 -12.33 29.45 -20.06
C TRP A 383 -12.76 28.03 -20.48
N THR A 384 -13.40 27.92 -21.65
CA THR A 384 -13.78 26.63 -22.25
C THR A 384 -12.76 26.19 -23.30
N GLY A 385 -12.73 24.89 -23.64
CA GLY A 385 -11.87 24.30 -24.68
C GLY A 385 -12.20 24.72 -26.13
N ASP A 386 -12.80 25.89 -26.31
CA ASP A 386 -12.90 26.58 -27.60
C ASP A 386 -11.65 27.46 -27.78
N GLU A 387 -10.85 27.12 -28.79
CA GLU A 387 -9.57 27.76 -29.11
C GLU A 387 -9.69 29.29 -29.25
N ALA A 388 -10.85 29.81 -29.70
CA ALA A 388 -11.06 31.24 -29.86
C ALA A 388 -11.26 31.98 -28.53
N ALA A 389 -11.92 31.37 -27.55
CA ALA A 389 -12.17 31.96 -26.24
C ALA A 389 -10.90 32.00 -25.37
N ALA A 390 -10.11 30.93 -25.43
CA ALA A 390 -8.89 30.78 -24.65
C ALA A 390 -7.77 31.72 -25.12
N ARG A 391 -7.57 31.85 -26.44
CA ARG A 391 -6.61 32.80 -27.03
C ARG A 391 -6.87 34.22 -26.56
N ALA A 392 -8.12 34.66 -26.48
CA ALA A 392 -8.47 36.02 -26.07
C ALA A 392 -8.26 36.33 -24.57
N LEU A 393 -8.30 35.33 -23.68
CA LEU A 393 -8.23 35.50 -22.22
C LEU A 393 -6.80 35.51 -21.67
N LEU A 394 -5.89 34.71 -22.26
CA LEU A 394 -4.50 34.55 -21.80
C LEU A 394 -3.48 35.30 -22.68
N GLU A 395 -3.80 35.62 -23.94
CA GLU A 395 -2.88 36.39 -24.80
C GLU A 395 -2.67 37.82 -24.28
N GLY A 396 -1.42 38.13 -23.92
CA GLY A 396 -0.99 39.48 -23.54
C GLY A 396 -0.98 39.76 -22.03
N GLN A 397 -1.27 38.77 -21.18
CA GLN A 397 -1.04 38.87 -19.74
C GLN A 397 0.28 38.23 -19.36
N ASP A 398 1.18 39.01 -18.77
CA ASP A 398 2.37 38.46 -18.11
C ASP A 398 1.96 37.94 -16.73
N LEU A 399 2.11 36.64 -16.52
CA LEU A 399 1.97 36.03 -15.21
C LEU A 399 3.22 36.28 -14.37
N GLU A 400 3.02 36.36 -13.05
CA GLU A 400 4.13 36.39 -12.12
C GLU A 400 4.84 35.04 -12.11
N ARG A 401 6.13 35.05 -11.81
CA ARG A 401 6.87 33.81 -11.58
C ARG A 401 6.33 33.15 -10.31
N GLY A 402 5.83 31.92 -10.40
CA GLY A 402 5.23 31.25 -9.25
C GLY A 402 4.54 29.94 -9.61
N GLY A 403 3.93 29.33 -8.59
CA GLY A 403 3.09 28.15 -8.76
C GLY A 403 1.67 28.53 -9.18
N TYR A 404 1.04 27.66 -9.95
CA TYR A 404 -0.36 27.76 -10.35
C TYR A 404 -0.98 26.36 -10.35
N TRP A 405 -2.25 26.26 -9.96
CA TRP A 405 -3.07 25.08 -10.23
C TRP A 405 -3.88 25.30 -11.49
N LEU A 406 -3.88 24.32 -12.38
CA LEU A 406 -4.77 24.24 -13.53
C LEU A 406 -5.75 23.10 -13.30
N ILE A 407 -7.03 23.43 -13.17
CA ILE A 407 -8.12 22.45 -13.15
C ILE A 407 -8.63 22.28 -14.58
N VAL A 408 -8.82 21.04 -15.01
CA VAL A 408 -9.50 20.69 -16.28
C VAL A 408 -10.71 19.85 -15.94
N ALA A 409 -11.90 20.44 -16.00
CA ALA A 409 -13.17 19.80 -15.68
C ALA A 409 -13.99 19.57 -16.96
N ASN A 410 -14.49 18.35 -17.16
CA ASN A 410 -15.46 18.09 -18.23
C ASN A 410 -16.87 18.22 -17.65
N THR A 411 -17.59 19.25 -18.11
CA THR A 411 -18.92 19.59 -17.62
C THR A 411 -20.05 18.92 -18.41
N ALA A 412 -19.73 18.08 -19.40
CA ALA A 412 -20.74 17.30 -20.10
C ALA A 412 -21.41 16.29 -19.16
N THR A 413 -22.71 16.09 -19.34
CA THR A 413 -23.53 15.14 -18.56
C THR A 413 -23.66 13.78 -19.25
N SER A 414 -23.39 13.72 -20.55
CA SER A 414 -23.49 12.53 -21.40
C SER A 414 -22.65 12.71 -22.67
N GLY A 415 -22.52 11.65 -23.48
CA GLY A 415 -21.77 11.70 -24.74
C GLY A 415 -20.38 11.06 -24.67
N SER A 416 -19.62 11.20 -25.76
CA SER A 416 -18.25 10.72 -25.86
C SER A 416 -17.32 11.54 -24.96
N SER A 417 -16.35 10.89 -24.32
CA SER A 417 -15.24 11.59 -23.66
C SER A 417 -14.45 12.43 -24.67
N ALA A 418 -14.00 13.62 -24.27
CA ALA A 418 -13.04 14.40 -25.04
C ALA A 418 -11.68 13.69 -24.99
N HIS A 419 -11.10 13.38 -26.14
CA HIS A 419 -9.72 12.90 -26.24
C HIS A 419 -8.93 13.94 -27.01
N VAL A 420 -8.22 14.79 -26.28
CA VAL A 420 -7.57 15.99 -26.81
C VAL A 420 -6.20 16.15 -26.17
N ARG A 421 -5.28 16.74 -26.93
CA ARG A 421 -4.02 17.24 -26.43
C ARG A 421 -4.22 18.65 -25.86
N VAL A 422 -3.88 18.83 -24.59
CA VAL A 422 -3.95 20.10 -23.88
C VAL A 422 -2.53 20.64 -23.70
N CYS A 423 -2.27 21.83 -24.22
CA CYS A 423 -0.97 22.50 -24.09
C CYS A 423 -1.14 23.85 -23.38
N VAL A 424 -0.46 24.01 -22.24
CA VAL A 424 -0.45 25.25 -21.44
C VAL A 424 0.99 25.58 -21.09
N GLY A 425 1.53 26.67 -21.64
CA GLY A 425 2.95 27.01 -21.48
C GLY A 425 3.34 28.26 -22.23
N ASP A 426 4.55 28.29 -22.80
CA ASP A 426 4.98 29.42 -23.62
C ASP A 426 4.25 29.47 -24.98
N PRO A 427 4.27 30.61 -25.69
CA PRO A 427 3.61 30.74 -26.99
C PRO A 427 4.07 29.72 -28.03
N ALA A 428 5.32 29.27 -27.99
CA ALA A 428 5.85 28.31 -28.95
C ALA A 428 5.29 26.90 -28.71
N LEU A 429 5.09 26.52 -27.45
CA LEU A 429 4.41 25.27 -27.10
C LEU A 429 2.95 25.28 -27.58
N ALA A 430 2.23 26.37 -27.34
CA ALA A 430 0.84 26.50 -27.78
C ALA A 430 0.72 26.47 -29.32
N GLU A 431 1.63 27.15 -30.04
CA GLU A 431 1.70 27.10 -31.50
C GLU A 431 1.99 25.69 -32.04
N ALA A 432 2.85 24.92 -31.36
CA ALA A 432 3.16 23.53 -31.73
C ALA A 432 2.07 22.51 -31.34
N CYS A 433 1.08 22.91 -30.55
CA CYS A 433 0.00 22.04 -30.08
C CYS A 433 -1.03 21.77 -31.17
N VAL A 434 -1.33 22.80 -31.98
CA VAL A 434 -2.30 22.73 -33.06
C VAL A 434 -1.60 22.15 -34.30
N PRO A 435 -2.13 21.08 -34.92
CA PRO A 435 -1.56 20.55 -36.15
C PRO A 435 -1.52 21.64 -37.23
N GLU A 436 -0.40 21.80 -37.95
CA GLU A 436 -0.37 22.65 -39.14
C GLU A 436 -1.46 22.17 -40.12
N ASP A 437 -2.32 23.08 -40.59
CA ASP A 437 -3.31 22.83 -41.63
C ASP A 437 -2.65 22.03 -42.77
N VAL A 438 -3.03 20.77 -42.94
CA VAL A 438 -2.65 20.00 -44.12
C VAL A 438 -3.27 20.72 -45.31
N GLU A 439 -2.44 21.40 -46.11
CA GLU A 439 -2.90 22.01 -47.35
C GLU A 439 -3.71 21.00 -48.15
N PRO A 440 -4.94 21.34 -48.60
CA PRO A 440 -5.73 20.45 -49.40
C PRO A 440 -4.96 20.14 -50.69
N GLY A 441 -4.54 18.89 -50.85
CA GLY A 441 -3.97 18.38 -52.09
C GLY A 441 -4.95 18.66 -53.26
N PRO A 442 -4.43 18.87 -54.48
CA PRO A 442 -5.16 19.53 -55.54
C PRO A 442 -6.41 18.74 -55.95
N GLU A 443 -7.52 19.46 -56.09
CA GLU A 443 -8.80 18.97 -56.63
C GLU A 443 -8.56 18.16 -57.93
N ALA A 444 -8.82 16.85 -57.87
CA ALA A 444 -9.05 16.05 -59.06
C ALA A 444 -10.56 16.06 -59.35
N ALA A 445 -10.88 16.68 -60.48
CA ALA A 445 -12.21 17.04 -60.96
C ALA A 445 -13.24 15.90 -61.00
N ALA A 446 -14.48 16.32 -60.79
CA ALA A 446 -15.69 15.54 -61.04
C ALA A 446 -15.81 15.09 -62.51
N GLU A 447 -16.17 13.82 -62.71
CA GLU A 447 -16.95 13.36 -63.86
C GLU A 447 -18.11 12.47 -63.38
N GLU A 448 -19.29 12.74 -63.92
CA GLU A 448 -20.60 12.15 -63.60
C GLU A 448 -21.00 11.05 -64.65
N PRO A 449 -22.16 10.35 -64.58
CA PRO A 449 -22.24 8.89 -64.37
C PRO A 449 -22.77 8.05 -65.56
N ALA A 450 -22.71 6.70 -65.44
CA ALA A 450 -23.71 5.77 -66.00
C ALA A 450 -23.69 4.33 -65.38
N VAL A 451 -24.73 4.00 -64.58
CA VAL A 451 -25.70 2.86 -64.67
C VAL A 451 -25.17 1.44 -65.03
N ALA A 452 -25.49 0.29 -64.41
CA ALA A 452 -26.43 -0.18 -63.38
C ALA A 452 -25.99 -1.60 -62.90
N ASP A 453 -26.27 -1.95 -61.64
CA ASP A 453 -27.32 -2.94 -61.27
C ASP A 453 -27.23 -3.22 -59.75
N ALA A 454 -28.22 -2.71 -59.02
CA ALA A 454 -28.65 -3.18 -57.69
C ALA A 454 -29.68 -4.32 -57.91
N PRO A 455 -30.17 -5.10 -56.91
CA PRO A 455 -30.71 -4.67 -55.61
C PRO A 455 -30.29 -5.61 -54.44
N ASP A 456 -30.62 -5.46 -53.16
CA ASP A 456 -31.39 -4.50 -52.35
C ASP A 456 -30.93 -4.76 -50.90
N VAL A 457 -30.70 -3.70 -50.12
CA VAL A 457 -30.76 -3.74 -48.65
C VAL A 457 -32.01 -2.95 -48.27
N VAL A 458 -32.90 -3.57 -47.50
CA VAL A 458 -34.03 -2.92 -46.85
C VAL A 458 -33.69 -2.76 -45.37
N GLU A 459 -33.84 -1.53 -44.90
CA GLU A 459 -33.74 -1.02 -43.53
C GLU A 459 -34.64 -1.78 -42.54
N VAL A 460 -34.20 -1.97 -41.28
CA VAL A 460 -35.05 -1.83 -40.07
C VAL A 460 -34.18 -1.43 -38.85
N ASP A 461 -34.72 -0.50 -38.06
CA ASP A 461 -34.39 0.00 -36.72
C ASP A 461 -34.05 -1.05 -35.62
N PRO A 462 -33.50 -0.63 -34.47
CA PRO A 462 -32.89 -1.45 -33.43
C PRO A 462 -33.88 -1.87 -32.33
N GLU A 463 -33.90 -3.16 -32.00
CA GLU A 463 -34.37 -3.67 -30.70
C GLU A 463 -33.53 -4.91 -30.34
N ASP A 464 -33.14 -4.97 -29.07
CA ASP A 464 -32.74 -6.15 -28.28
C ASP A 464 -31.58 -7.04 -28.79
N ASP A 465 -30.52 -7.18 -27.97
CA ASP A 465 -30.54 -8.32 -27.04
C ASP A 465 -29.43 -8.29 -25.99
N ALA A 466 -29.84 -8.75 -24.82
CA ALA A 466 -29.06 -8.92 -23.62
C ALA A 466 -28.09 -10.11 -23.70
N GLY A 467 -27.21 -10.15 -22.70
CA GLY A 467 -26.05 -11.03 -22.63
C GLY A 467 -26.31 -12.54 -22.60
N GLY A 468 -25.21 -13.26 -22.83
CA GLY A 468 -24.91 -14.49 -22.09
C GLY A 468 -24.64 -15.72 -22.97
N ALA A 469 -23.42 -16.26 -22.85
CA ALA A 469 -23.21 -17.63 -22.37
C ALA A 469 -21.73 -18.04 -22.57
N ASP A 470 -21.11 -18.35 -21.43
CA ASP A 470 -20.46 -19.60 -21.05
C ASP A 470 -19.80 -20.52 -22.11
N ALA A 471 -18.70 -21.09 -21.63
CA ALA A 471 -17.78 -22.00 -22.28
C ALA A 471 -18.43 -23.30 -22.77
N SER A 472 -17.94 -23.81 -23.91
CA SER A 472 -17.75 -25.25 -24.12
C SER A 472 -16.87 -25.54 -25.35
N ALA A 473 -15.80 -26.30 -25.08
CA ALA A 473 -15.21 -27.36 -25.90
C ALA A 473 -15.06 -27.15 -27.41
N VAL A 474 -13.82 -26.96 -27.85
CA VAL A 474 -13.41 -27.22 -29.24
C VAL A 474 -12.70 -28.57 -29.30
N ASP A 475 -13.35 -29.49 -29.99
CA ASP A 475 -12.88 -30.80 -30.45
C ASP A 475 -11.84 -30.58 -31.57
N VAL A 476 -10.64 -31.18 -31.44
CA VAL A 476 -9.57 -31.07 -32.45
C VAL A 476 -9.33 -32.45 -33.06
N GLY A 477 -9.62 -32.55 -34.35
CA GLY A 477 -9.45 -33.73 -35.17
C GLY A 477 -8.00 -34.15 -35.43
N GLU A 478 -7.89 -35.46 -35.68
CA GLU A 478 -6.70 -36.27 -35.92
C GLU A 478 -5.88 -35.86 -37.16
N ALA A 479 -4.55 -36.02 -37.09
CA ALA A 479 -3.75 -36.79 -38.07
C ALA A 479 -2.27 -36.89 -37.65
N GLU A 480 -1.73 -38.12 -37.58
CA GLU A 480 -0.28 -38.43 -37.49
C GLU A 480 0.47 -38.12 -38.82
N PRO A 481 1.83 -38.13 -38.87
CA PRO A 481 2.59 -39.40 -39.00
C PRO A 481 4.03 -39.47 -38.40
N THR A 482 4.40 -40.71 -37.99
CA THR A 482 5.68 -41.44 -38.20
C THR A 482 6.94 -41.29 -37.30
N LEU A 483 7.22 -42.41 -36.59
CA LEU A 483 8.42 -43.29 -36.56
C LEU A 483 9.84 -42.79 -36.19
N GLY A 484 10.39 -43.39 -35.13
CA GLY A 484 11.84 -43.62 -34.93
C GLY A 484 12.19 -44.09 -33.51
N GLY A 485 12.62 -45.35 -33.33
CA GLY A 485 12.64 -46.04 -32.02
C GLY A 485 13.98 -46.22 -31.29
N GLY A 486 13.97 -47.06 -30.24
CA GLY A 486 15.15 -47.78 -29.75
C GLY A 486 15.27 -48.06 -28.23
N GLY A 487 15.06 -49.33 -27.82
CA GLY A 487 15.60 -50.02 -26.61
C GLY A 487 14.82 -49.82 -25.29
N GLY A 488 14.32 -50.80 -24.52
CA GLY A 488 14.80 -52.17 -24.17
C GLY A 488 15.39 -52.12 -22.75
N CYS A 489 14.74 -52.61 -21.68
CA CYS A 489 14.78 -54.01 -21.21
C CYS A 489 13.77 -54.31 -20.06
N ALA A 490 13.37 -55.59 -19.98
CA ALA A 490 12.40 -56.28 -19.11
C ALA A 490 12.83 -56.44 -17.62
N GLY A 491 12.00 -56.88 -16.66
CA GLY A 491 10.61 -57.35 -16.64
C GLY A 491 10.22 -58.08 -15.34
N GLY A 492 8.92 -58.43 -15.24
CA GLY A 492 8.31 -59.48 -14.40
C GLY A 492 7.78 -59.05 -13.03
N ALA A 493 6.67 -59.57 -12.48
CA ALA A 493 5.54 -60.36 -12.96
C ALA A 493 4.45 -60.33 -11.84
N SER A 494 3.19 -60.42 -12.27
CA SER A 494 1.86 -60.38 -11.60
C SER A 494 1.56 -61.48 -10.54
N PRO A 495 0.29 -61.79 -10.14
CA PRO A 495 -0.78 -61.02 -9.44
C PRO A 495 -1.51 -61.86 -8.34
N GLY A 496 -2.59 -61.34 -7.73
CA GLY A 496 -3.68 -62.20 -7.22
C GLY A 496 -4.59 -61.65 -6.10
N ALA A 497 -5.82 -61.25 -6.46
CA ALA A 497 -7.03 -61.29 -5.60
C ALA A 497 -7.61 -62.75 -5.59
N PRO A 498 -8.71 -63.19 -4.90
CA PRO A 498 -9.94 -62.44 -4.55
C PRO A 498 -10.84 -62.87 -3.31
N VAL A 499 -11.74 -61.97 -2.89
CA VAL A 499 -13.23 -62.10 -2.63
C VAL A 499 -13.88 -62.99 -1.52
N ALA A 500 -14.91 -62.38 -0.88
CA ALA A 500 -16.14 -62.86 -0.18
C ALA A 500 -16.06 -63.31 1.30
N TRP A 501 -16.95 -62.91 2.23
CA TRP A 501 -18.41 -63.03 2.25
C TRP A 501 -19.13 -62.05 3.23
N LEU A 502 -20.40 -61.75 2.91
CA LEU A 502 -21.44 -61.16 3.77
C LEU A 502 -22.15 -62.23 4.63
N LEU A 503 -22.74 -61.86 5.78
CA LEU A 503 -24.19 -62.02 6.13
C LEU A 503 -24.52 -61.81 7.64
N LEU A 504 -25.41 -60.82 7.87
CA LEU A 504 -26.63 -60.74 8.72
C LEU A 504 -26.72 -61.26 10.19
N ALA A 505 -26.96 -60.28 11.08
CA ALA A 505 -28.09 -60.07 12.01
C ALA A 505 -28.67 -61.19 12.92
N GLY A 506 -28.85 -60.84 14.21
CA GLY A 506 -29.75 -61.53 15.16
C GLY A 506 -29.79 -60.88 16.56
N LEU A 507 -30.92 -60.26 16.91
CA LEU A 507 -31.29 -59.65 18.20
C LEU A 507 -31.47 -60.66 19.35
N LEU A 508 -31.20 -60.26 20.61
CA LEU A 508 -32.19 -60.11 21.72
C LEU A 508 -31.55 -60.08 23.14
N LEU A 509 -31.78 -58.95 23.82
CA LEU A 509 -32.22 -58.74 25.22
C LEU A 509 -31.68 -59.61 26.39
N ALA A 510 -30.94 -58.95 27.29
CA ALA A 510 -31.13 -58.91 28.75
C ALA A 510 -30.18 -57.83 29.30
N GLY A 511 -30.55 -56.77 30.02
CA GLY A 511 -31.60 -56.62 31.01
C GLY A 511 -30.96 -56.34 32.37
N ARG A 512 -30.58 -55.08 32.68
CA ARG A 512 -30.57 -54.57 34.06
C ARG A 512 -30.49 -53.04 34.13
N ARG A 513 -31.50 -52.46 34.77
CA ARG A 513 -31.69 -51.05 35.09
C ARG A 513 -31.02 -50.71 36.43
N ARG A 514 -30.56 -49.45 36.59
CA ARG A 514 -30.96 -48.45 37.62
C ARG A 514 -29.79 -47.65 38.25
N ARG A 515 -29.87 -46.33 38.00
CA ARG A 515 -29.94 -45.20 38.97
C ARG A 515 -28.69 -44.81 39.80
N ALA A 516 -28.32 -43.55 39.55
CA ALA A 516 -28.29 -42.40 40.48
C ALA A 516 -27.01 -42.06 41.28
N LEU A 517 -26.56 -40.82 41.02
CA LEU A 517 -26.20 -39.73 41.95
C LEU A 517 -25.10 -39.95 43.00
N ALA A 518 -24.02 -39.15 42.87
CA ALA A 518 -23.37 -38.30 43.88
C ALA A 518 -21.98 -37.90 43.32
N ALA A 519 -21.70 -36.66 42.91
CA ALA A 519 -21.55 -35.41 43.67
C ALA A 519 -20.25 -35.32 44.51
N LEU A 520 -19.50 -34.24 44.22
CA LEU A 520 -18.51 -33.50 45.03
C LEU A 520 -17.02 -33.91 45.04
N ALA A 521 -16.27 -33.13 44.26
CA ALA A 521 -15.31 -32.12 44.71
C ALA A 521 -13.87 -32.51 45.15
N ALA A 522 -12.95 -32.09 44.27
CA ALA A 522 -11.90 -31.09 44.49
C ALA A 522 -10.50 -31.50 45.02
N LEU A 523 -9.53 -31.01 44.23
CA LEU A 523 -8.22 -30.44 44.56
C LEU A 523 -6.95 -31.31 44.49
N ALA A 524 -6.23 -31.07 43.39
CA ALA A 524 -4.82 -30.66 43.26
C ALA A 524 -3.69 -31.70 43.38
N GLY A 525 -2.82 -31.68 42.35
CA GLY A 525 -1.37 -31.84 42.57
C GLY A 525 -0.59 -32.76 41.63
N LEU A 526 -0.35 -32.31 40.40
CA LEU A 526 0.90 -32.39 39.60
C LEU A 526 1.58 -33.72 39.22
N ALA A 527 1.75 -33.83 37.89
CA ALA A 527 2.94 -34.21 37.11
C ALA A 527 3.27 -35.70 36.82
N GLY A 528 3.29 -36.03 35.51
CA GLY A 528 4.16 -37.09 34.96
C GLY A 528 3.67 -37.87 33.72
N GLY A 529 3.79 -37.28 32.52
CA GLY A 529 4.37 -37.95 31.33
C GLY A 529 3.56 -38.90 30.42
N CYS A 530 3.27 -38.41 29.19
CA CYS A 530 3.29 -39.03 27.83
C CYS A 530 2.44 -40.30 27.51
N ALA A 531 1.79 -40.52 26.35
CA ALA A 531 1.90 -39.99 24.99
C ALA A 531 0.62 -40.27 24.14
N GLN A 532 0.30 -39.32 23.24
CA GLN A 532 -0.23 -39.36 21.84
C GLN A 532 -1.33 -40.38 21.43
N GLY A 533 -2.39 -40.07 20.66
CA GLY A 533 -2.86 -38.97 19.81
C GLY A 533 -3.99 -39.55 18.90
N PRO A 534 -4.40 -38.97 17.75
CA PRO A 534 -4.70 -37.57 17.39
C PRO A 534 -6.19 -37.41 16.91
N GLU A 535 -6.72 -36.18 16.79
CA GLU A 535 -7.65 -35.82 15.68
C GLU A 535 -7.90 -34.30 15.57
N ALA A 536 -7.61 -33.79 14.36
CA ALA A 536 -8.07 -32.58 13.66
C ALA A 536 -7.99 -31.20 14.38
N GLY A 537 -6.82 -30.56 14.27
CA GLY A 537 -6.69 -29.11 14.49
C GLY A 537 -7.10 -28.34 13.22
N ALA A 538 -8.03 -27.40 13.37
CA ALA A 538 -8.35 -26.40 12.35
C ALA A 538 -7.15 -25.46 12.17
N ALA A 539 -6.78 -25.20 10.92
CA ALA A 539 -5.80 -24.20 10.55
C ALA A 539 -6.27 -22.84 11.07
N ARG A 540 -5.37 -22.10 11.73
CA ARG A 540 -5.60 -20.69 12.07
C ARG A 540 -5.24 -19.88 10.85
N ASP A 541 -6.23 -19.28 10.22
CA ASP A 541 -6.04 -18.39 9.08
C ASP A 541 -5.37 -17.10 9.56
N LEU A 542 -4.18 -16.81 9.02
CA LEU A 542 -3.49 -15.55 9.24
C LEU A 542 -4.04 -14.54 8.23
N VAL A 543 -4.91 -13.65 8.72
CA VAL A 543 -5.53 -12.56 7.96
C VAL A 543 -4.54 -11.40 7.84
N ILE A 544 -4.27 -10.94 6.62
CA ILE A 544 -3.50 -9.72 6.37
C ILE A 544 -4.42 -8.52 6.58
N GLU A 545 -4.33 -7.88 7.75
CA GLU A 545 -5.09 -6.66 8.06
C GLU A 545 -4.23 -5.52 8.64
N ARG A 546 -4.82 -4.33 8.59
CA ARG A 546 -4.23 -2.99 8.44
C ARG A 546 -3.87 -2.32 9.79
N LEU A 547 -2.95 -1.35 9.70
CA LEU A 547 -2.58 -0.09 10.42
C LEU A 547 -1.21 0.32 9.80
N ALA A 548 -0.50 1.31 10.36
CA ALA A 548 0.91 1.59 10.05
C ALA A 548 1.87 0.76 10.91
N VAL A 549 3.16 1.02 10.75
CA VAL A 549 4.03 1.31 11.90
C VAL A 549 3.27 2.14 12.97
N SER A 550 2.45 1.48 13.80
CA SER A 550 1.43 2.11 14.64
C SER A 550 2.14 2.95 15.70
N GLY A 551 1.86 4.25 15.79
CA GLY A 551 2.59 5.15 16.70
C GLY A 551 4.01 5.51 16.27
N GLY A 552 4.40 5.28 15.01
CA GLY A 552 5.66 5.73 14.43
C GLY A 552 5.67 7.21 14.03
N TYR A 553 6.86 7.74 13.70
CA TYR A 553 7.08 9.12 13.27
C TYR A 553 7.71 9.17 11.86
N GLU A 554 7.65 10.32 11.19
CA GLU A 554 8.24 10.51 9.85
C GLU A 554 9.77 10.29 9.86
N ASP A 555 10.27 9.47 8.95
CA ASP A 555 11.69 9.17 8.78
C ASP A 555 12.28 9.87 7.55
N ARG A 556 13.13 10.87 7.82
CA ARG A 556 13.88 11.60 6.79
C ARG A 556 15.32 11.11 6.61
N GLU A 557 15.79 10.25 7.51
CA GLU A 557 17.22 9.94 7.64
C GLU A 557 17.58 8.58 7.02
N THR A 558 16.68 7.59 7.08
CA THR A 558 16.96 6.24 6.61
C THR A 558 16.69 6.11 5.10
N THR A 559 17.40 6.89 4.28
CA THR A 559 17.15 6.99 2.81
C THR A 559 17.38 5.69 2.03
N ALA A 560 18.05 4.71 2.64
CA ALA A 560 18.22 3.37 2.08
C ALA A 560 17.01 2.44 2.29
N VAL A 561 15.99 2.89 3.04
CA VAL A 561 14.66 2.28 3.01
C VAL A 561 13.88 2.93 1.88
N VAL A 562 13.48 2.12 0.91
CA VAL A 562 12.95 2.58 -0.37
C VAL A 562 11.47 2.25 -0.51
N GLY A 563 10.75 3.12 -1.21
CA GLY A 563 9.38 2.86 -1.64
C GLY A 563 9.37 2.09 -2.94
N PHE A 564 8.42 1.18 -3.08
CA PHE A 564 8.37 0.18 -4.13
C PHE A 564 6.99 0.23 -4.80
N LYS A 565 6.94 0.46 -6.12
CA LYS A 565 5.70 0.61 -6.89
C LYS A 565 5.73 -0.29 -8.12
N VAL A 566 4.62 -0.97 -8.41
CA VAL A 566 4.44 -1.79 -9.61
C VAL A 566 3.49 -1.08 -10.58
N ILE A 567 3.86 -0.97 -11.86
CA ILE A 567 3.04 -0.34 -12.91
C ILE A 567 2.45 -1.41 -13.84
N GLY A 568 1.11 -1.46 -13.95
CA GLY A 568 0.40 -2.38 -14.84
C GLY A 568 -0.06 -3.68 -14.17
N GLU A 569 -1.15 -4.25 -14.71
CA GLU A 569 -1.90 -5.43 -14.21
C GLU A 569 -2.25 -5.43 -12.71
N GLY A 570 -3.31 -4.68 -12.35
CA GLY A 570 -4.24 -5.08 -11.29
C GLY A 570 -3.76 -5.06 -9.83
N VAL A 571 -2.51 -4.67 -9.52
CA VAL A 571 -2.02 -4.60 -8.14
C VAL A 571 -1.49 -3.19 -7.84
N GLY A 572 -2.40 -2.30 -7.43
CA GLY A 572 -2.09 -0.95 -6.98
C GLY A 572 -1.76 -0.89 -5.48
N GLY A 573 -0.67 -1.52 -5.06
CA GLY A 573 -0.16 -1.44 -3.68
C GLY A 573 1.25 -0.87 -3.64
N THR A 574 1.49 0.13 -2.79
CA THR A 574 2.85 0.57 -2.45
C THR A 574 3.46 -0.44 -1.49
N CYS A 575 4.62 -0.99 -1.83
CA CYS A 575 5.45 -1.80 -0.93
C CYS A 575 6.66 -0.99 -0.46
N SER A 576 7.41 -1.56 0.47
CA SER A 576 8.69 -1.06 0.96
C SER A 576 9.83 -2.01 0.57
N GLY A 577 11.07 -1.54 0.72
CA GLY A 577 12.27 -2.33 0.47
C GLY A 577 13.50 -1.76 1.17
N SER A 578 14.59 -2.52 1.14
CA SER A 578 15.88 -2.15 1.71
C SER A 578 16.96 -2.14 0.64
N LEU A 579 17.56 -0.99 0.36
CA LEU A 579 18.75 -0.91 -0.47
C LEU A 579 19.94 -1.51 0.31
N ILE A 580 20.40 -2.69 -0.09
CA ILE A 580 21.48 -3.44 0.58
C ILE A 580 22.81 -3.42 -0.20
N ALA A 581 22.77 -3.03 -1.48
CA ALA A 581 23.92 -2.64 -2.27
C ALA A 581 23.52 -1.52 -3.25
N PRO A 582 24.46 -0.80 -3.91
CA PRO A 582 24.14 0.39 -4.71
C PRO A 582 23.00 0.22 -5.74
N ASN A 583 22.80 -0.97 -6.30
CA ASN A 583 21.71 -1.27 -7.22
C ASN A 583 20.89 -2.50 -6.77
N LEU A 584 20.88 -2.84 -5.47
CA LEU A 584 20.22 -4.05 -4.99
C LEU A 584 19.25 -3.74 -3.86
N VAL A 585 17.98 -4.03 -4.10
CA VAL A 585 16.90 -3.89 -3.12
C VAL A 585 16.48 -5.28 -2.64
N LEU A 586 16.39 -5.45 -1.32
CA LEU A 586 15.77 -6.58 -0.66
C LEU A 586 14.32 -6.20 -0.30
N THR A 587 13.35 -7.03 -0.71
CA THR A 587 11.91 -6.81 -0.47
C THR A 587 11.18 -8.16 -0.33
N ALA A 588 9.87 -8.13 -0.15
CA ALA A 588 9.04 -9.33 -0.07
C ALA A 588 8.69 -9.85 -1.48
N ARG A 589 8.48 -11.16 -1.62
CA ARG A 589 8.16 -11.77 -2.92
C ARG A 589 6.75 -11.39 -3.38
N HIS A 590 5.81 -11.26 -2.46
CA HIS A 590 4.45 -10.82 -2.79
C HIS A 590 4.37 -9.39 -3.35
N CYS A 591 5.44 -8.59 -3.20
CA CYS A 591 5.56 -7.27 -3.82
C CYS A 591 6.02 -7.34 -5.29
N VAL A 592 6.57 -8.47 -5.73
CA VAL A 592 7.15 -8.64 -7.07
C VAL A 592 6.57 -9.83 -7.83
N ALA A 593 5.56 -10.51 -7.28
CA ALA A 593 4.86 -11.62 -7.90
C ALA A 593 3.43 -11.71 -7.33
N PRO A 594 2.44 -12.15 -8.12
CA PRO A 594 1.08 -12.29 -7.63
C PRO A 594 0.99 -13.44 -6.62
N THR A 595 0.24 -13.21 -5.54
CA THR A 595 -0.14 -14.24 -4.57
C THR A 595 -1.37 -14.99 -5.08
N LEU A 596 -1.34 -16.31 -5.03
CA LEU A 596 -2.37 -17.20 -5.54
C LEU A 596 -2.77 -18.23 -4.49
N GLY A 597 -4.00 -18.75 -4.59
CA GLY A 597 -4.50 -19.75 -3.65
C GLY A 597 -4.72 -19.21 -2.24
N GLU A 598 -5.03 -17.92 -2.10
CA GLU A 598 -5.41 -17.30 -0.83
C GLU A 598 -6.72 -17.88 -0.29
N ALA A 599 -6.93 -17.78 1.02
CA ALA A 599 -8.20 -18.14 1.64
C ALA A 599 -9.33 -17.20 1.17
N VAL A 600 -10.57 -17.66 1.27
CA VAL A 600 -11.76 -16.81 1.06
C VAL A 600 -11.68 -15.65 2.06
N GLY A 601 -11.57 -14.41 1.56
CA GLY A 601 -11.32 -13.22 2.40
C GLY A 601 -9.86 -12.70 2.42
N GLY A 602 -8.93 -13.27 1.66
CA GLY A 602 -7.59 -12.68 1.42
C GLY A 602 -6.49 -13.04 2.43
N GLY A 603 -6.55 -14.23 3.04
CA GLY A 603 -5.57 -14.71 4.03
C GLY A 603 -4.50 -15.66 3.49
N VAL A 604 -3.34 -15.70 4.15
CA VAL A 604 -2.23 -16.62 3.84
C VAL A 604 -2.38 -17.92 4.62
N VAL A 605 -2.51 -19.02 3.89
CA VAL A 605 -2.52 -20.38 4.44
C VAL A 605 -1.30 -21.11 3.90
N CYS A 606 -0.28 -21.35 4.73
CA CYS A 606 1.04 -21.84 4.28
C CYS A 606 1.01 -23.13 3.43
N THR A 607 0.00 -23.99 3.59
CA THR A 607 -0.16 -25.23 2.83
C THR A 607 -0.89 -25.06 1.49
N GLN A 608 -1.49 -23.89 1.25
CA GLN A 608 -2.36 -23.62 0.11
C GLN A 608 -1.87 -22.44 -0.72
N THR A 609 -1.41 -21.37 -0.07
CA THR A 609 -1.01 -20.12 -0.72
C THR A 609 0.37 -20.25 -1.36
N TYR A 610 0.47 -19.80 -2.61
CA TYR A 610 1.68 -19.88 -3.42
C TYR A 610 1.84 -18.65 -4.32
N PHE A 611 3.06 -18.43 -4.79
CA PHE A 611 3.39 -17.33 -5.70
C PHE A 611 3.29 -17.75 -7.16
N GLY A 612 2.80 -16.83 -7.98
CA GLY A 612 2.93 -16.90 -9.44
C GLY A 612 4.35 -16.55 -9.92
N ALA A 613 4.46 -16.32 -11.23
CA ALA A 613 5.70 -15.85 -11.84
C ALA A 613 5.99 -14.40 -11.39
N PRO A 614 7.27 -14.03 -11.18
CA PRO A 614 7.63 -12.64 -10.94
C PRO A 614 7.14 -11.73 -12.06
N TYR A 615 6.75 -10.50 -11.71
CA TYR A 615 6.42 -9.45 -12.66
C TYR A 615 7.63 -9.10 -13.55
N ASP A 616 7.35 -8.49 -14.70
CA ASP A 616 8.41 -7.98 -15.56
C ASP A 616 9.21 -6.90 -14.81
N PRO A 617 10.56 -6.98 -14.74
CA PRO A 617 11.35 -6.00 -14.00
C PRO A 617 11.10 -4.54 -14.42
N SER A 618 10.74 -4.30 -15.69
CA SER A 618 10.47 -2.96 -16.20
C SER A 618 9.22 -2.29 -15.60
N THR A 619 8.34 -3.06 -14.95
CA THR A 619 7.17 -2.52 -14.25
C THR A 619 7.47 -2.14 -12.81
N LEU A 620 8.65 -2.49 -12.29
CA LEU A 620 9.02 -2.28 -10.89
C LEU A 620 9.81 -0.98 -10.75
N LEU A 621 9.26 -0.05 -9.98
CA LEU A 621 9.82 1.27 -9.70
C LEU A 621 10.23 1.38 -8.24
N VAL A 622 11.42 1.95 -7.99
CA VAL A 622 11.99 2.11 -6.65
C VAL A 622 12.37 3.57 -6.41
N SER A 623 12.03 4.12 -5.25
CA SER A 623 12.42 5.49 -4.86
C SER A 623 13.00 5.56 -3.45
N THR A 624 13.98 6.44 -3.24
CA THR A 624 14.61 6.74 -1.93
C THR A 624 13.92 7.89 -1.19
N ARG A 625 12.96 8.56 -1.84
CA ARG A 625 12.34 9.79 -1.32
C ARG A 625 11.51 9.51 -0.08
N THR A 626 11.57 10.41 0.90
CA THR A 626 10.72 10.32 2.09
C THR A 626 9.23 10.29 1.73
N LEU A 627 8.83 11.04 0.71
CA LEU A 627 7.46 11.03 0.19
C LEU A 627 7.49 10.45 -1.23
N LEU A 628 6.74 9.38 -1.49
CA LEU A 628 6.62 8.89 -2.87
C LEU A 628 5.62 9.75 -3.63
N LEU A 629 6.14 10.52 -4.57
CA LEU A 629 5.37 11.36 -5.47
C LEU A 629 5.08 10.58 -6.75
N ASN A 630 4.08 10.99 -7.53
CA ASN A 630 3.89 10.48 -8.90
C ASN A 630 4.83 11.19 -9.91
N ASP A 631 6.09 11.38 -9.54
CA ASP A 631 7.13 11.93 -10.42
C ASP A 631 8.05 10.80 -10.92
N PRO A 632 7.99 10.40 -12.20
CA PRO A 632 8.83 9.34 -12.76
C PRO A 632 10.34 9.54 -12.55
N TRP A 633 10.81 10.78 -12.45
CA TRP A 633 12.22 11.11 -12.23
C TRP A 633 12.72 10.81 -10.82
N THR A 634 11.79 10.56 -9.89
CA THR A 634 12.13 10.16 -8.52
C THR A 634 12.27 8.65 -8.35
N TYR A 635 12.09 7.87 -9.42
CA TYR A 635 12.17 6.42 -9.39
C TYR A 635 13.29 5.89 -10.29
N THR A 636 13.87 4.79 -9.83
CA THR A 636 14.75 3.93 -10.60
C THR A 636 14.01 2.64 -10.95
N VAL A 637 14.03 2.26 -12.22
CA VAL A 637 13.37 1.04 -12.72
C VAL A 637 14.24 -0.19 -12.42
N ALA A 638 13.62 -1.34 -12.15
CA ALA A 638 14.35 -2.60 -12.03
C ALA A 638 14.80 -3.17 -13.38
N SER A 639 15.85 -3.98 -13.34
CA SER A 639 16.42 -4.70 -14.50
C SER A 639 16.35 -6.22 -14.34
N GLU A 640 16.33 -6.72 -13.10
CA GLU A 640 16.28 -8.15 -12.80
C GLU A 640 15.54 -8.38 -11.47
N VAL A 641 14.77 -9.47 -11.39
CA VAL A 641 14.07 -9.91 -10.16
C VAL A 641 14.51 -11.33 -9.84
N TRP A 642 14.94 -11.53 -8.59
CA TRP A 642 15.44 -12.79 -8.06
C TRP A 642 14.55 -13.22 -6.91
N VAL A 643 14.02 -14.43 -6.99
CA VAL A 643 13.18 -15.04 -5.96
C VAL A 643 13.75 -16.40 -5.57
N PRO A 644 13.56 -16.87 -4.32
CA PRO A 644 13.91 -18.22 -3.92
C PRO A 644 13.25 -19.30 -4.78
N GLU A 645 13.92 -20.44 -4.92
CA GLU A 645 13.35 -21.60 -5.59
C GLU A 645 12.12 -22.14 -4.85
N GLY A 646 11.09 -22.52 -5.62
CA GLY A 646 9.80 -22.96 -5.09
C GLY A 646 8.69 -21.93 -5.27
N ALA A 647 7.47 -22.35 -4.95
CA ALA A 647 6.27 -21.52 -5.11
C ALA A 647 5.52 -21.27 -3.81
N GLY A 648 5.78 -21.99 -2.72
CA GLY A 648 5.05 -21.78 -1.46
C GLY A 648 5.21 -20.36 -0.91
N PHE A 649 4.22 -19.88 -0.15
CA PHE A 649 4.30 -18.55 0.45
C PHE A 649 5.24 -18.52 1.67
N CYS A 650 4.87 -19.26 2.72
CA CYS A 650 5.57 -19.18 4.01
C CYS A 650 7.00 -19.70 3.90
N GLY A 651 7.93 -18.92 4.46
CA GLY A 651 9.37 -19.15 4.39
C GLY A 651 10.03 -18.66 3.11
N LEU A 652 9.28 -18.46 2.01
CA LEU A 652 9.82 -18.06 0.70
C LEU A 652 9.41 -16.64 0.26
N ASP A 653 8.75 -15.87 1.13
CA ASP A 653 8.32 -14.49 0.85
C ASP A 653 9.49 -13.49 0.90
N MET A 654 10.50 -13.71 0.06
CA MET A 654 11.72 -12.92 -0.06
C MET A 654 12.00 -12.65 -1.54
N ALA A 655 12.46 -11.45 -1.87
CA ALA A 655 12.85 -11.08 -3.22
C ALA A 655 14.05 -10.12 -3.22
N LEU A 656 14.89 -10.27 -4.24
CA LEU A 656 15.97 -9.37 -4.57
C LEU A 656 15.69 -8.71 -5.91
N VAL A 657 15.76 -7.39 -5.95
CA VAL A 657 15.47 -6.58 -7.13
C VAL A 657 16.72 -5.80 -7.50
N VAL A 658 17.25 -6.08 -8.69
CA VAL A 658 18.43 -5.40 -9.22
C VAL A 658 17.98 -4.18 -10.03
N LEU A 659 18.37 -2.99 -9.59
CA LEU A 659 18.06 -1.73 -10.25
C LEU A 659 18.85 -1.58 -11.56
N SER A 660 18.21 -0.95 -12.55
CA SER A 660 18.81 -0.67 -13.85
C SER A 660 20.04 0.25 -13.77
N GLU A 661 20.11 1.08 -12.73
CA GLU A 661 21.26 1.93 -12.42
C GLU A 661 21.54 1.95 -10.91
N PRO A 662 22.83 2.13 -10.50
CA PRO A 662 23.16 2.28 -9.09
C PRO A 662 22.71 3.63 -8.52
N ILE A 663 22.09 3.59 -7.34
CA ILE A 663 21.78 4.76 -6.52
C ILE A 663 23.10 5.33 -5.98
N SER A 664 23.23 6.67 -6.07
CA SER A 664 24.44 7.35 -5.64
C SER A 664 24.61 7.29 -4.11
N ALA A 665 25.85 7.16 -3.63
CA ALA A 665 26.14 7.17 -2.18
C ALA A 665 25.75 8.50 -1.49
N THR A 666 25.61 9.59 -2.25
CA THR A 666 25.12 10.88 -1.75
C THR A 666 23.60 10.92 -1.56
N GLU A 667 22.87 10.03 -2.21
CA GLU A 667 21.42 9.90 -2.11
C GLU A 667 21.03 8.89 -1.03
N ALA A 668 21.61 7.69 -1.09
CA ALA A 668 21.40 6.66 -0.09
C ALA A 668 22.67 5.81 0.10
N THR A 669 23.01 5.54 1.36
CA THR A 669 24.07 4.59 1.70
C THR A 669 23.43 3.23 2.00
N PRO A 670 23.78 2.17 1.25
CA PRO A 670 23.14 0.86 1.44
C PRO A 670 23.24 0.32 2.88
N LEU A 671 22.15 -0.27 3.35
CA LEU A 671 22.07 -0.94 4.64
C LEU A 671 22.86 -2.25 4.64
N ILE A 672 23.41 -2.62 5.79
CA ILE A 672 24.09 -3.90 5.95
C ILE A 672 23.08 -4.96 6.38
N PRO A 673 22.83 -6.03 5.60
CA PRO A 673 21.98 -7.12 6.04
C PRO A 673 22.75 -8.06 6.98
N ARG A 674 22.14 -8.50 8.08
CA ARG A 674 22.74 -9.41 9.07
C ARG A 674 22.67 -10.87 8.59
N VAL A 675 23.44 -11.17 7.55
CA VAL A 675 23.46 -12.46 6.84
C VAL A 675 24.33 -13.53 7.49
N ASP A 676 25.09 -13.18 8.53
CA ASP A 676 26.10 -14.02 9.20
C ASP A 676 25.61 -14.63 10.52
N ARG A 677 24.42 -14.24 11.00
CA ARG A 677 23.89 -14.71 12.28
C ARG A 677 22.37 -14.81 12.28
N LEU A 678 21.85 -15.96 12.72
CA LEU A 678 20.44 -16.15 13.03
C LEU A 678 20.03 -15.39 14.30
N MET A 679 18.76 -14.98 14.35
CA MET A 679 18.19 -14.36 15.54
C MET A 679 18.27 -15.31 16.74
N ALA A 680 18.71 -14.80 17.89
CA ALA A 680 18.74 -15.59 19.11
C ALA A 680 17.37 -15.53 19.82
N PRO A 681 16.68 -16.67 20.05
CA PRO A 681 15.51 -16.68 20.91
C PRO A 681 15.95 -16.52 22.37
N THR A 682 15.45 -15.50 23.09
CA THR A 682 15.70 -15.38 24.53
C THR A 682 14.75 -16.29 25.30
N LEU A 683 15.31 -17.36 25.88
CA LEU A 683 14.63 -18.17 26.89
C LEU A 683 14.34 -17.30 28.14
N GLY A 684 13.15 -16.72 28.22
CA GLY A 684 12.60 -16.10 29.43
C GLY A 684 12.60 -14.56 29.53
N GLY A 685 12.64 -13.82 28.40
CA GLY A 685 12.52 -12.35 28.37
C GLY A 685 12.03 -11.81 27.02
N SER A 686 11.96 -10.48 26.84
CA SER A 686 11.77 -9.83 25.53
C SER A 686 12.96 -10.18 24.62
N GLY A 687 12.71 -10.55 23.36
CA GLY A 687 13.75 -10.87 22.36
C GLY A 687 14.67 -9.71 22.02
N GLU A 688 15.53 -9.92 21.02
CA GLU A 688 16.34 -8.83 20.44
C GLU A 688 15.46 -7.63 20.09
N THR A 689 15.94 -6.43 20.42
CA THR A 689 15.27 -5.18 20.06
C THR A 689 15.49 -4.85 18.59
N TYR A 690 14.45 -4.34 17.94
CA TYR A 690 14.53 -3.87 16.56
C TYR A 690 13.67 -2.63 16.36
N ASP A 691 13.97 -1.91 15.29
CA ASP A 691 13.20 -0.78 14.79
C ASP A 691 12.66 -1.14 13.40
N VAL A 692 11.58 -0.49 12.98
CA VAL A 692 10.93 -0.72 11.68
C VAL A 692 10.90 0.58 10.92
N VAL A 693 11.12 0.50 9.61
CA VAL A 693 11.01 1.64 8.71
C VAL A 693 10.29 1.19 7.44
N GLY A 694 9.29 1.94 6.99
CA GLY A 694 8.46 1.55 5.85
C GLY A 694 7.55 2.67 5.37
N TYR A 695 6.83 2.38 4.30
CA TYR A 695 5.89 3.27 3.61
C TYR A 695 4.43 2.85 3.83
N GLY A 696 4.14 2.08 4.88
CA GLY A 696 2.79 1.66 5.24
C GLY A 696 1.84 2.81 5.59
N SER A 697 0.55 2.60 5.32
CA SER A 697 -0.54 3.56 5.60
C SER A 697 -0.77 3.69 7.11
N THR A 698 -1.15 4.88 7.60
CA THR A 698 -1.37 5.17 9.04
C THR A 698 -2.69 4.72 9.62
N ASP A 699 -3.67 4.44 8.78
CA ASP A 699 -5.07 4.31 9.19
C ASP A 699 -5.70 3.01 8.66
N ASP A 700 -6.62 2.46 9.45
CA ASP A 700 -7.25 1.14 9.23
C ASP A 700 -8.20 1.09 8.02
N ASP A 701 -8.51 2.23 7.41
CA ASP A 701 -9.46 2.37 6.30
C ASP A 701 -8.86 2.06 4.92
N GLY A 702 -7.52 1.97 4.82
CA GLY A 702 -6.84 1.76 3.55
C GLY A 702 -6.91 2.92 2.57
N SER A 703 -7.12 4.14 3.06
CA SER A 703 -6.66 5.36 2.39
C SER A 703 -5.15 5.22 2.11
N ILE A 704 -4.73 5.49 0.87
CA ILE A 704 -3.31 5.66 0.56
C ILE A 704 -3.01 7.13 0.91
N ALA A 705 -2.92 7.44 2.21
CA ALA A 705 -2.18 8.62 2.64
C ALA A 705 -0.86 8.60 1.85
N ALA A 706 -0.50 9.71 1.18
CA ALA A 706 0.69 9.76 0.32
C ALA A 706 1.85 9.05 1.05
N PRO A 707 2.46 7.99 0.48
CA PRO A 707 3.26 7.06 1.27
C PRO A 707 4.52 7.80 1.73
N VAL A 708 4.47 8.26 2.98
CA VAL A 708 5.57 8.88 3.70
C VAL A 708 6.31 7.76 4.40
N ARG A 709 7.64 7.74 4.26
CA ARG A 709 8.51 6.85 5.02
C ARG A 709 8.38 7.17 6.50
N ARG A 710 8.00 6.17 7.29
CA ARG A 710 7.84 6.27 8.75
C ARG A 710 8.70 5.26 9.47
N ARG A 711 8.99 5.54 10.73
CA ARG A 711 9.83 4.75 11.61
C ARG A 711 9.21 4.58 12.99
N ARG A 712 9.41 3.41 13.59
CA ARG A 712 9.12 3.15 15.01
C ARG A 712 10.25 2.35 15.62
N ASP A 713 10.60 2.75 16.82
CA ASP A 713 11.74 2.22 17.52
C ASP A 713 11.33 1.36 18.72
N GLY A 714 12.26 0.54 19.20
CA GLY A 714 12.15 -0.13 20.50
C GLY A 714 11.19 -1.33 20.52
N LEU A 715 10.98 -1.96 19.37
CA LEU A 715 10.22 -3.19 19.23
C LEU A 715 11.06 -4.39 19.67
N HIS A 716 10.45 -5.55 19.89
CA HIS A 716 11.18 -6.73 20.33
C HIS A 716 10.70 -8.02 19.67
N VAL A 717 11.65 -8.90 19.39
CA VAL A 717 11.36 -10.21 18.82
C VAL A 717 10.61 -11.06 19.85
N VAL A 718 9.54 -11.70 19.41
CA VAL A 718 8.73 -12.61 20.23
C VAL A 718 9.25 -14.03 20.11
N CYS A 719 9.54 -14.48 18.89
CA CYS A 719 10.08 -15.82 18.63
C CYS A 719 10.77 -15.88 17.27
N ALA A 720 11.67 -16.84 17.08
CA ALA A 720 12.42 -17.03 15.83
C ALA A 720 12.87 -18.49 15.66
N ALA A 721 13.44 -18.81 14.50
CA ALA A 721 14.15 -20.07 14.22
C ALA A 721 13.32 -21.34 14.49
N GLY A 722 12.04 -21.31 14.09
CA GLY A 722 11.11 -22.45 14.28
C GLY A 722 10.73 -22.73 15.73
N GLN A 723 11.05 -21.84 16.67
CA GLN A 723 10.68 -21.95 18.09
C GLN A 723 9.37 -21.21 18.43
N CYS A 724 8.64 -20.73 17.42
CA CYS A 724 7.40 -20.01 17.59
C CYS A 724 6.24 -20.92 18.04
N PRO A 725 5.41 -20.50 19.02
CA PRO A 725 4.22 -21.26 19.43
C PRO A 725 3.13 -21.19 18.34
N GLY A 726 3.04 -22.23 17.50
CA GLY A 726 2.04 -22.33 16.43
C GLY A 726 2.67 -22.76 15.10
N TYR A 727 1.88 -23.36 14.20
CA TYR A 727 2.37 -23.93 12.93
C TYR A 727 2.49 -22.92 11.78
N ALA A 728 2.35 -21.62 12.05
CA ALA A 728 2.18 -20.59 11.02
C ALA A 728 3.44 -19.77 10.70
N VAL A 729 4.59 -20.15 11.28
CA VAL A 729 5.91 -19.52 11.07
C VAL A 729 6.93 -20.62 10.80
N THR A 730 7.70 -20.49 9.72
CA THR A 730 8.72 -21.46 9.30
C THR A 730 10.08 -21.20 9.97
N ALA A 731 11.10 -22.02 9.70
CA ALA A 731 12.44 -21.79 10.24
C ALA A 731 13.11 -20.55 9.61
N GLU A 732 12.66 -20.19 8.42
CA GLU A 732 13.07 -19.06 7.60
C GLU A 732 12.33 -17.77 7.96
N GLU A 733 11.51 -17.78 9.01
CA GLU A 733 10.70 -16.66 9.47
C GLU A 733 10.84 -16.44 10.97
N TRP A 734 10.43 -15.26 11.43
CA TRP A 734 10.36 -14.91 12.85
C TRP A 734 9.22 -13.93 13.12
N THR A 735 8.80 -13.84 14.38
CA THR A 735 7.67 -13.00 14.81
C THR A 735 8.13 -11.91 15.77
N GLY A 736 7.69 -10.69 15.52
CA GLY A 736 7.85 -9.53 16.40
C GLY A 736 6.63 -9.29 17.29
N ASN A 737 6.71 -8.34 18.22
CA ASN A 737 5.60 -8.00 19.10
C ASN A 737 4.53 -7.15 18.39
N GLU A 738 4.95 -6.19 17.57
CA GLU A 738 4.11 -5.26 16.80
C GLU A 738 4.97 -4.54 15.74
N GLY A 739 4.36 -3.70 14.89
CA GLY A 739 5.10 -2.66 14.17
C GLY A 739 5.15 -2.73 12.64
N ILE A 740 4.46 -3.66 11.97
CA ILE A 740 4.29 -3.59 10.49
C ILE A 740 2.83 -3.75 10.12
N CYS A 741 2.41 -3.08 9.04
CA CYS A 741 1.18 -3.43 8.35
C CYS A 741 1.10 -2.98 6.89
N LYS A 742 -0.06 -2.56 6.39
CA LYS A 742 -0.34 -2.52 4.95
C LYS A 742 0.53 -1.43 4.30
N GLY A 743 1.41 -1.85 3.40
CA GLY A 743 2.39 -1.02 2.71
C GLY A 743 3.79 -1.00 3.33
N ASP A 744 3.95 -1.55 4.54
CA ASP A 744 5.26 -1.87 5.12
C ASP A 744 5.84 -3.17 4.55
N SER A 745 5.03 -3.96 3.84
CA SER A 745 5.44 -5.17 3.12
C SER A 745 6.76 -4.98 2.38
N GLY A 746 7.72 -5.87 2.63
CA GLY A 746 9.07 -5.80 2.07
C GLY A 746 10.04 -4.84 2.78
N GLY A 747 9.54 -3.99 3.68
CA GLY A 747 10.34 -3.07 4.49
C GLY A 747 11.21 -3.80 5.54
N PRO A 748 12.31 -3.17 5.98
CA PRO A 748 13.21 -3.78 6.95
C PRO A 748 12.71 -3.71 8.39
N ALA A 749 12.99 -4.78 9.13
CA ALA A 749 13.32 -4.69 10.55
C ALA A 749 14.82 -4.45 10.70
N LEU A 750 15.20 -3.45 11.49
CA LEU A 750 16.57 -3.01 11.75
C LEU A 750 16.97 -3.34 13.19
N ASP A 751 18.13 -3.96 13.42
CA ASP A 751 18.64 -4.07 14.80
C ASP A 751 19.22 -2.73 15.30
N LEU A 752 19.62 -2.70 16.57
CA LEU A 752 20.19 -1.49 17.21
C LEU A 752 21.49 -0.99 16.55
N ASP A 753 22.13 -1.81 15.71
CA ASP A 753 23.30 -1.42 14.91
C ASP A 753 22.90 -0.89 13.51
N GLY A 754 21.60 -0.78 13.22
CA GLY A 754 21.07 -0.36 11.93
C GLY A 754 21.15 -1.42 10.83
N ARG A 755 21.34 -2.70 11.18
CA ARG A 755 21.45 -3.80 10.20
C ARG A 755 20.08 -4.40 9.90
N VAL A 756 19.84 -4.81 8.66
CA VAL A 756 18.59 -5.47 8.28
C VAL A 756 18.57 -6.90 8.83
N ILE A 757 17.60 -7.21 9.69
CA ILE A 757 17.44 -8.52 10.33
C ILE A 757 16.19 -9.27 9.87
N GLY A 758 15.22 -8.56 9.29
CA GLY A 758 14.02 -9.16 8.73
C GLY A 758 13.40 -8.33 7.61
N VAL A 759 12.59 -8.99 6.79
CA VAL A 759 11.80 -8.40 5.71
C VAL A 759 10.33 -8.59 6.06
N ALA A 760 9.56 -7.51 6.15
CA ALA A 760 8.14 -7.55 6.50
C ALA A 760 7.36 -8.41 5.49
N SER A 761 6.65 -9.45 5.96
CA SER A 761 5.92 -10.39 5.08
C SER A 761 4.42 -10.31 5.31
N ARG A 762 3.96 -10.59 6.53
CA ARG A 762 2.53 -10.60 6.89
C ARG A 762 2.34 -10.24 8.36
N GLY A 763 1.15 -9.78 8.74
CA GLY A 763 0.74 -9.53 10.11
C GLY A 763 -0.63 -10.12 10.38
N SER A 764 -1.07 -10.10 11.65
CA SER A 764 -2.48 -10.34 12.01
C SER A 764 -3.25 -9.02 11.99
N ALA A 765 -4.57 -9.07 12.06
CA ALA A 765 -5.42 -7.89 12.21
C ALA A 765 -4.94 -6.93 13.30
N GLY A 766 -5.06 -5.61 13.03
CA GLY A 766 -4.57 -4.55 13.90
C GLY A 766 -3.05 -4.51 14.07
N CYS A 767 -2.28 -5.01 13.09
CA CYS A 767 -0.80 -4.96 13.07
C CYS A 767 -0.09 -5.63 14.22
N THR A 768 -0.80 -6.57 14.79
CA THR A 768 -0.32 -7.38 15.89
C THR A 768 0.38 -8.61 15.32
N SER A 769 1.35 -9.13 16.09
CA SER A 769 2.03 -10.39 15.76
C SER A 769 2.64 -10.43 14.35
N PRO A 770 3.47 -9.44 13.97
CA PRO A 770 4.07 -9.39 12.64
C PRO A 770 5.03 -10.55 12.38
N VAL A 771 5.00 -11.08 11.16
CA VAL A 771 5.92 -12.10 10.67
C VAL A 771 6.86 -11.50 9.64
N TYR A 772 8.15 -11.75 9.83
CA TYR A 772 9.22 -11.30 8.96
C TYR A 772 9.95 -12.50 8.35
N GLY A 773 10.33 -12.38 7.08
CA GLY A 773 11.34 -13.25 6.47
C GLY A 773 12.70 -13.03 7.13
N SER A 774 13.40 -14.11 7.50
CA SER A 774 14.68 -14.04 8.21
C SER A 774 15.84 -13.76 7.28
N VAL A 775 16.48 -12.60 7.42
CA VAL A 775 17.71 -12.26 6.66
C VAL A 775 18.85 -13.21 6.97
N GLY A 776 18.97 -13.64 8.24
CA GLY A 776 19.99 -14.61 8.64
C GLY A 776 19.77 -15.98 8.02
N ALA A 777 18.53 -16.48 7.96
CA ALA A 777 18.23 -17.79 7.37
C ALA A 777 18.45 -17.80 5.86
N TRP A 778 18.17 -16.68 5.18
CA TRP A 778 18.40 -16.48 3.75
C TRP A 778 19.81 -15.95 3.42
N GLY A 779 20.74 -15.95 4.38
CA GLY A 779 22.02 -15.26 4.27
C GLY A 779 22.84 -15.63 3.03
N ASP A 780 22.95 -16.92 2.70
CA ASP A 780 23.73 -17.37 1.54
C ASP A 780 23.09 -16.92 0.22
N TRP A 781 21.78 -17.03 0.09
CA TRP A 781 21.04 -16.56 -1.09
C TRP A 781 21.16 -15.04 -1.28
N ILE A 782 21.10 -14.27 -0.18
CA ILE A 782 21.30 -12.81 -0.19
C ILE A 782 22.73 -12.46 -0.61
N ARG A 783 23.75 -13.19 -0.10
CA ARG A 783 25.15 -13.01 -0.52
C ARG A 783 25.33 -13.27 -2.02
N ASP A 784 24.71 -14.32 -2.55
CA ASP A 784 24.78 -14.68 -3.95
C ASP A 784 24.18 -13.59 -4.85
N GLY A 785 22.98 -13.10 -4.50
CA GLY A 785 22.35 -12.00 -5.21
C GLY A 785 23.12 -10.68 -5.12
N ALA A 786 23.78 -10.40 -3.99
CA ALA A 786 24.66 -9.24 -3.85
C ALA A 786 25.91 -9.30 -4.75
N ARG A 787 26.51 -10.49 -4.93
CA ARG A 787 27.62 -10.66 -5.86
C ARG A 787 27.17 -10.51 -7.31
N ARG A 788 25.99 -11.05 -7.64
CA ARG A 788 25.34 -10.87 -8.96
C ARG A 788 25.06 -9.40 -9.25
N ALA A 789 24.45 -8.67 -8.33
CA ALA A 789 24.13 -7.27 -8.49
C ALA A 789 25.39 -6.40 -8.67
N ALA A 790 26.47 -6.74 -7.94
CA ALA A 790 27.78 -6.11 -8.09
C ALA A 790 28.42 -6.37 -9.47
N GLU A 791 28.29 -7.59 -9.99
CA GLU A 791 28.71 -7.92 -11.36
C GLU A 791 27.95 -7.10 -12.40
N ILE A 792 26.61 -7.02 -12.29
CA ILE A 792 25.74 -6.26 -13.21
C ILE A 792 26.04 -4.75 -13.12
N GLY A 793 26.16 -4.22 -11.90
CA GLY A 793 26.39 -2.80 -11.65
C GLY A 793 27.85 -2.36 -11.84
N GLY A 794 28.78 -3.28 -12.08
CA GLY A 794 30.19 -2.98 -12.30
C GLY A 794 30.93 -2.41 -11.08
N TYR A 795 30.53 -2.78 -9.87
CA TYR A 795 31.17 -2.34 -8.62
C TYR A 795 31.71 -3.52 -7.80
N ALA A 796 32.58 -3.25 -6.83
CA ALA A 796 33.13 -4.29 -5.97
C ALA A 796 32.05 -4.87 -5.04
N SER A 797 31.95 -6.19 -4.94
CA SER A 797 30.98 -6.82 -4.05
C SER A 797 31.15 -6.33 -2.60
N PRO A 798 30.06 -6.07 -1.88
CA PRO A 798 30.13 -5.71 -0.46
C PRO A 798 30.90 -6.76 0.34
N ALA A 799 31.67 -6.34 1.34
CA ALA A 799 32.50 -7.25 2.12
C ALA A 799 31.68 -8.39 2.79
N TRP A 800 30.49 -8.07 3.29
CA TRP A 800 29.57 -9.05 3.88
C TRP A 800 29.07 -10.09 2.87
N ALA A 801 29.01 -9.75 1.58
CA ALA A 801 28.65 -10.66 0.50
C ALA A 801 29.76 -11.71 0.22
N LEU A 802 30.97 -11.42 0.70
CA LEU A 802 32.17 -12.27 0.62
C LEU A 802 32.45 -13.01 1.93
N GLY A 803 31.55 -12.92 2.92
CA GLY A 803 31.70 -13.60 4.21
C GLY A 803 32.36 -12.77 5.31
N HIS A 804 32.61 -11.47 5.09
CA HIS A 804 33.06 -10.59 6.17
C HIS A 804 31.95 -10.42 7.22
N PRO A 805 32.26 -10.40 8.53
CA PRO A 805 31.27 -10.18 9.59
C PRO A 805 30.49 -8.87 9.40
N THR A 806 29.20 -8.90 9.73
CA THR A 806 28.27 -7.77 9.51
C THR A 806 28.23 -6.80 10.68
N HIS A 807 28.70 -7.20 11.86
CA HIS A 807 28.66 -6.38 13.08
C HIS A 807 29.56 -5.14 12.96
N PRO A 808 29.11 -3.93 13.38
CA PRO A 808 29.88 -2.69 13.21
C PRO A 808 31.30 -2.72 13.80
N ASP A 809 31.48 -3.41 14.93
CA ASP A 809 32.80 -3.57 15.58
C ASP A 809 33.90 -4.09 14.66
N TYR A 810 33.55 -4.90 13.66
CA TYR A 810 34.49 -5.40 12.65
C TYR A 810 34.62 -4.50 11.44
N ASN A 811 33.86 -3.41 11.35
CA ASN A 811 33.69 -2.60 10.14
C ASN A 811 34.06 -1.10 10.32
N TYR A 812 34.32 -0.64 11.55
CA TYR A 812 34.78 0.73 11.79
C TYR A 812 36.08 1.09 11.04
N PRO A 813 36.27 2.38 10.67
CA PRO A 813 37.53 2.83 10.07
C PRO A 813 38.68 2.75 11.09
N VAL A 814 39.90 2.50 10.60
CA VAL A 814 41.12 2.43 11.45
C VAL A 814 42.17 3.43 10.98
N GLY A 815 43.09 3.77 11.88
CA GLY A 815 44.29 4.56 11.57
C GLY A 815 44.17 6.08 11.77
N GLN A 816 43.01 6.59 12.18
CA GLN A 816 42.91 7.99 12.60
C GLN A 816 43.64 8.19 13.94
N PRO A 817 44.39 9.28 14.13
CA PRO A 817 45.07 9.53 15.40
C PRO A 817 44.05 9.76 16.52
N CYS A 818 44.34 9.24 17.71
CA CYS A 818 43.48 9.38 18.89
C CYS A 818 44.31 9.43 20.17
N ASP A 819 43.78 10.16 21.16
CA ASP A 819 44.34 10.19 22.52
C ASP A 819 43.63 9.19 23.45
N ASP A 820 42.34 8.95 23.22
CA ASP A 820 41.52 7.96 23.92
C ASP A 820 40.40 7.42 23.02
N GLY A 821 39.69 6.39 23.50
CA GLY A 821 38.63 5.73 22.76
C GLY A 821 37.47 6.63 22.35
N GLY A 822 37.20 7.72 23.09
CA GLY A 822 36.13 8.66 22.77
C GLY A 822 36.37 9.46 21.48
N ALA A 823 37.62 9.53 21.00
CA ALA A 823 37.95 10.12 19.71
C ALA A 823 37.69 9.18 18.52
N CYS A 824 37.36 7.90 18.77
CA CYS A 824 37.25 6.88 17.75
C CYS A 824 35.79 6.43 17.55
N PRO A 825 35.32 6.27 16.29
CA PRO A 825 33.98 5.75 16.02
C PRO A 825 33.71 4.37 16.66
N SER A 826 34.75 3.55 16.78
CA SER A 826 34.71 2.23 17.43
C SER A 826 34.72 2.28 18.96
N GLY A 827 34.99 3.44 19.56
CA GLY A 827 35.32 3.53 20.99
C GLY A 827 36.69 2.97 21.35
N LEU A 828 37.49 2.52 20.37
CA LEU A 828 38.76 1.83 20.58
C LEU A 828 39.92 2.65 20.02
N CYS A 829 40.77 3.13 20.93
CA CYS A 829 42.03 3.81 20.61
C CYS A 829 43.18 2.97 21.14
N GLU A 830 44.01 2.44 20.24
CA GLU A 830 45.16 1.62 20.60
C GLU A 830 46.40 2.08 19.85
N ARG A 831 47.53 2.21 20.57
CA ARG A 831 48.78 2.76 20.03
C ARG A 831 48.61 4.12 19.34
N GLY A 832 47.79 4.99 19.92
CA GLY A 832 47.54 6.34 19.42
C GLY A 832 46.74 6.41 18.12
N VAL A 833 46.13 5.29 17.68
CA VAL A 833 45.29 5.23 16.49
C VAL A 833 43.97 4.52 16.74
N CYS A 834 42.91 4.99 16.10
CA CYS A 834 41.61 4.35 16.12
C CYS A 834 41.72 2.98 15.49
N THR A 835 41.19 1.98 16.19
CA THR A 835 41.22 0.58 15.77
C THR A 835 39.81 -0.01 15.76
N ARG A 836 39.68 -1.28 15.36
CA ARG A 836 38.44 -2.04 15.29
C ARG A 836 38.72 -3.50 15.64
N LEU A 837 37.68 -4.29 15.93
CA LEU A 837 37.84 -5.73 16.12
C LEU A 837 38.28 -6.41 14.80
N CYS A 838 39.09 -7.45 14.93
CA CYS A 838 39.51 -8.27 13.81
C CYS A 838 39.41 -9.76 14.13
N SER A 839 39.30 -10.54 13.08
CA SER A 839 39.29 -11.99 13.12
C SER A 839 39.90 -12.54 11.83
N ASP A 840 39.98 -13.86 11.71
CA ASP A 840 40.39 -14.51 10.45
C ASP A 840 39.43 -14.16 9.29
N GLU A 841 38.17 -13.82 9.60
CA GLU A 841 37.14 -13.41 8.63
C GLU A 841 37.09 -11.88 8.44
N ALA A 842 37.39 -11.11 9.50
CA ALA A 842 37.48 -9.65 9.48
C ALA A 842 38.93 -9.17 9.42
N VAL A 843 39.56 -9.32 8.25
CA VAL A 843 40.96 -8.95 8.03
C VAL A 843 41.14 -7.43 8.14
N CYS A 844 42.28 -7.01 8.70
CA CYS A 844 42.60 -5.59 8.83
C CYS A 844 42.96 -4.95 7.48
N PRO A 845 42.61 -3.67 7.28
CA PRO A 845 42.99 -2.94 6.08
C PRO A 845 44.51 -2.75 6.00
N GLY A 846 45.01 -2.51 4.78
CA GLY A 846 46.45 -2.47 4.51
C GLY A 846 47.23 -1.54 5.45
N GLY A 847 48.34 -2.06 6.00
CA GLY A 847 49.16 -1.35 6.99
C GLY A 847 48.80 -1.64 8.45
N PHE A 848 47.82 -2.52 8.70
CA PHE A 848 47.44 -2.99 10.03
C PHE A 848 47.47 -4.53 10.09
N GLU A 849 47.83 -5.08 11.24
CA GLU A 849 47.84 -6.51 11.52
C GLU A 849 46.83 -6.82 12.63
N CYS A 850 46.17 -7.99 12.52
CA CYS A 850 45.26 -8.43 13.57
C CYS A 850 46.08 -8.93 14.77
N GLY A 851 46.13 -8.13 15.84
CA GLY A 851 46.84 -8.43 17.07
C GLY A 851 45.90 -8.28 18.26
N ASP A 852 45.84 -9.31 19.11
CA ASP A 852 44.95 -9.33 20.29
C ASP A 852 43.46 -9.07 19.96
N GLY A 853 43.03 -9.46 18.75
CA GLY A 853 41.67 -9.23 18.26
C GLY A 853 41.40 -7.80 17.79
N LEU A 854 42.42 -6.95 17.65
CA LEU A 854 42.32 -5.58 17.16
C LEU A 854 43.19 -5.34 15.93
N CYS A 855 42.75 -4.43 15.06
CA CYS A 855 43.55 -3.95 13.93
C CYS A 855 44.61 -2.96 14.39
N LEU A 856 45.80 -3.45 14.69
CA LEU A 856 46.87 -2.65 15.24
C LEU A 856 47.89 -2.30 14.16
N PRO A 857 48.52 -1.11 14.22
CA PRO A 857 49.67 -0.86 13.38
C PRO A 857 50.75 -1.92 13.70
N PRO A 858 51.49 -2.41 12.69
CA PRO A 858 52.53 -3.40 12.89
C PRO A 858 53.54 -2.86 13.90
N ARG A 859 53.96 -3.73 14.83
CA ARG A 859 54.97 -3.35 15.81
C ARG A 859 56.27 -3.05 15.07
N VAL A 860 56.83 -1.89 15.39
CA VAL A 860 58.03 -1.36 14.75
C VAL A 860 59.27 -2.17 15.16
N GLY A 861 60.23 -2.20 14.24
CA GLY A 861 61.45 -3.00 14.34
C GLY A 861 62.48 -2.39 15.29
N PHE A 862 63.52 -3.16 15.60
CA PHE A 862 64.66 -2.69 16.39
C PHE A 862 65.27 -1.41 15.78
N GLY A 863 65.41 -0.35 16.58
CA GLY A 863 65.94 0.96 16.20
C GLY A 863 64.92 1.95 15.61
N GLU A 864 63.66 1.56 15.43
CA GLU A 864 62.58 2.45 14.96
C GLU A 864 61.91 3.19 16.11
N ALA A 865 61.27 4.33 15.81
CA ALA A 865 60.75 5.24 16.82
C ALA A 865 59.56 4.64 17.59
N CYS A 866 59.51 4.85 18.90
CA CYS A 866 58.44 4.36 19.78
C CYS A 866 58.14 5.36 20.90
N VAL A 867 56.96 5.26 21.50
CA VAL A 867 56.57 6.04 22.68
C VAL A 867 56.55 5.15 23.92
N ASP A 868 56.13 3.89 23.78
CA ASP A 868 56.13 2.91 24.86
C ASP A 868 56.52 1.49 24.42
N ASP A 869 56.68 0.60 25.41
CA ASP A 869 57.14 -0.78 25.22
C ASP A 869 56.22 -1.60 24.28
N ALA A 870 54.94 -1.22 24.13
CA ALA A 870 53.96 -1.93 23.31
C ALA A 870 54.09 -1.64 21.80
N ASP A 871 54.72 -0.52 21.43
CA ASP A 871 55.01 -0.16 20.04
C ASP A 871 56.06 -1.08 19.41
N CYS A 872 56.95 -1.62 20.24
CA CYS A 872 58.11 -2.38 19.82
C CYS A 872 57.83 -3.88 19.70
N ARG A 873 58.31 -4.50 18.62
CA ARG A 873 58.19 -5.96 18.44
C ARG A 873 58.87 -6.75 19.57
N SER A 874 59.94 -6.19 20.11
CA SER A 874 60.73 -6.68 21.23
C SER A 874 60.09 -6.45 22.61
N GLY A 875 59.04 -5.63 22.70
CA GLY A 875 58.43 -5.26 23.98
C GLY A 875 59.24 -4.25 24.80
N ALA A 876 60.18 -3.52 24.20
CA ALA A 876 61.00 -2.54 24.90
C ALA A 876 61.29 -1.29 24.05
N CYS A 877 60.85 -0.14 24.55
CA CYS A 877 61.07 1.19 23.99
C CYS A 877 61.95 2.03 24.91
N ARG A 878 63.11 2.49 24.45
CA ARG A 878 64.00 3.31 25.26
C ARG A 878 64.55 4.44 24.41
N ASP A 879 64.57 5.64 24.99
CA ASP A 879 65.05 6.86 24.31
C ASP A 879 64.37 7.08 22.96
N ASP A 880 63.05 6.92 22.94
CA ASP A 880 62.17 7.01 21.77
C ASP A 880 62.50 6.03 20.64
N ALA A 881 63.22 4.93 20.91
CA ALA A 881 63.54 3.89 19.93
C ALA A 881 63.39 2.45 20.47
N CYS A 882 62.96 1.54 19.60
CA CYS A 882 62.77 0.14 19.97
C CYS A 882 64.10 -0.57 20.19
N THR A 883 64.26 -1.20 21.35
CA THR A 883 65.43 -2.00 21.75
C THR A 883 65.00 -3.40 22.14
N GLN A 884 65.91 -4.34 22.38
CA GLN A 884 65.58 -5.69 22.83
C GLN A 884 66.40 -6.10 24.05
N ALA A 885 65.85 -7.01 24.84
CA ALA A 885 66.57 -7.62 25.95
C ALA A 885 67.78 -8.40 25.46
N CYS A 886 68.85 -8.34 26.23
CA CYS A 886 70.10 -9.02 25.98
C CYS A 886 70.68 -9.51 27.30
N ASP A 887 71.30 -10.69 27.27
CA ASP A 887 72.05 -11.23 28.40
C ASP A 887 73.54 -10.99 28.15
N GLU A 888 74.30 -10.61 29.18
CA GLU A 888 75.76 -10.50 29.09
C GLU A 888 76.43 -11.84 28.73
N ALA A 889 75.76 -12.97 29.00
CA ALA A 889 76.26 -14.30 28.66
C ALA A 889 76.11 -14.65 27.15
N GLU A 890 75.09 -14.11 26.47
CA GLU A 890 74.83 -14.28 25.03
C GLU A 890 74.26 -12.96 24.44
N PRO A 891 75.11 -11.97 24.10
CA PRO A 891 74.66 -10.67 23.64
C PRO A 891 74.18 -10.75 22.19
N ILE A 892 72.89 -11.07 21.99
CA ILE A 892 72.25 -10.96 20.69
C ILE A 892 71.77 -9.50 20.55
N CYS A 893 72.66 -8.59 20.16
CA CYS A 893 72.30 -7.23 19.76
C CYS A 893 72.65 -7.01 18.27
N PRO A 894 71.81 -6.32 17.48
CA PRO A 894 72.10 -6.02 16.08
C PRO A 894 73.35 -5.15 15.91
N ASP A 895 73.98 -5.22 14.73
CA ASP A 895 75.21 -4.49 14.41
C ASP A 895 75.09 -2.98 14.73
N GLY A 896 76.03 -2.47 15.54
CA GLY A 896 76.05 -1.07 16.01
C GLY A 896 75.52 -0.86 17.44
N TYR A 897 75.00 -1.91 18.08
CA TYR A 897 74.46 -1.86 19.44
C TYR A 897 75.20 -2.83 20.37
N ILE A 898 75.31 -2.46 21.64
CA ILE A 898 75.92 -3.28 22.71
C ILE A 898 74.90 -3.53 23.81
N CYS A 899 75.01 -4.66 24.52
CA CYS A 899 74.15 -4.91 25.67
C CYS A 899 74.52 -3.96 26.82
N GLY A 900 73.60 -3.08 27.21
CA GLY A 900 73.78 -2.15 28.31
C GLY A 900 73.86 -2.89 29.65
N SER A 901 75.01 -2.82 30.32
CA SER A 901 75.31 -3.56 31.56
C SER A 901 74.40 -3.25 32.75
N GLU A 902 73.68 -2.11 32.71
CA GLU A 902 72.78 -1.71 33.81
C GLU A 902 71.31 -2.10 33.59
N ARG A 903 70.89 -2.25 32.32
CA ARG A 903 69.48 -2.41 31.95
C ARG A 903 69.17 -3.72 31.23
N ALA A 904 70.19 -4.47 30.83
CA ALA A 904 70.06 -5.70 30.04
C ALA A 904 69.26 -5.49 28.73
N LEU A 905 69.47 -4.34 28.08
CA LEU A 905 68.84 -3.94 26.82
C LEU A 905 69.94 -3.51 25.83
N CYS A 906 69.70 -3.67 24.52
CA CYS A 906 70.66 -3.24 23.49
C CYS A 906 70.67 -1.72 23.31
N GLU A 907 71.79 -1.07 23.56
CA GLU A 907 71.97 0.37 23.47
C GLU A 907 72.97 0.73 22.36
N VAL A 908 72.85 1.92 21.77
CA VAL A 908 73.78 2.38 20.72
C VAL A 908 75.19 2.42 21.30
N ALA A 909 76.16 1.80 20.63
CA ALA A 909 77.55 1.83 21.09
C ALA A 909 78.03 3.29 21.18
N PRO A 910 78.57 3.74 22.33
CA PRO A 910 79.02 5.12 22.49
C PRO A 910 80.09 5.44 21.45
N ALA A 911 79.89 6.52 20.69
CA ALA A 911 80.85 6.98 19.69
C ALA A 911 82.22 7.25 20.35
N PRO A 912 83.34 6.84 19.75
CA PRO A 912 84.66 7.09 20.31
C PRO A 912 84.89 8.61 20.38
N GLN A 913 85.13 9.13 21.59
CA GLN A 913 85.39 10.56 21.79
C GLN A 913 86.67 10.97 21.03
N ALA A 914 86.51 11.75 19.96
CA ALA A 914 87.61 12.41 19.28
C ALA A 914 87.88 13.76 19.95
N MET A 915 89.13 13.95 20.41
CA MET A 915 89.61 15.20 20.98
C MET A 915 89.61 16.33 19.94
N VAL A 916 89.08 17.49 20.33
CA VAL A 916 89.15 18.74 19.57
C VAL A 916 90.28 19.61 20.13
N GLU A 917 91.14 20.14 19.26
CA GLU A 917 91.77 21.45 19.46
C GLU A 917 91.68 22.27 18.16
N ASP A 918 91.09 23.46 18.28
CA ASP A 918 91.04 24.55 17.30
C ASP A 918 92.44 25.18 17.10
N GLY A 919 92.82 25.55 15.87
CA GLY A 919 92.87 26.96 15.41
C GLY A 919 94.23 27.64 15.69
N ALA A 920 94.79 28.58 14.93
CA ALA A 920 94.30 29.46 13.87
C ALA A 920 95.49 30.17 13.19
N CYS A 921 95.30 30.74 11.98
CA CYS A 921 95.49 32.16 11.63
C CYS A 921 95.77 32.41 10.13
N ALA A 922 95.05 33.43 9.63
CA ALA A 922 95.09 34.21 8.38
C ALA A 922 96.40 34.21 7.55
N GLY A 923 96.42 34.46 6.22
CA GLY A 923 95.41 34.91 5.27
C GLY A 923 96.12 35.53 4.04
N GLY A 924 95.45 35.60 2.89
CA GLY A 924 95.72 36.58 1.82
C GLY A 924 96.14 36.05 0.45
N GLY A 925 95.27 36.28 -0.55
CA GLY A 925 95.72 36.94 -1.79
C GLY A 925 95.54 36.23 -3.14
N ALA A 926 94.53 36.74 -3.88
CA ALA A 926 94.49 36.96 -5.33
C ALA A 926 94.14 35.82 -6.31
N GLY A 927 93.28 36.18 -7.28
CA GLY A 927 93.34 35.65 -8.64
C GLY A 927 92.03 35.10 -9.22
N ALA A 928 91.34 35.94 -9.99
CA ALA A 928 90.24 35.62 -10.91
C ALA A 928 90.73 34.75 -12.12
N PRO A 929 89.95 34.46 -13.20
CA PRO A 929 88.48 34.45 -13.40
C PRO A 929 87.94 33.25 -14.27
N GLN A 930 86.61 33.26 -14.54
CA GLN A 930 85.84 32.64 -15.65
C GLN A 930 85.47 31.13 -15.53
N ALA A 931 84.27 30.62 -15.86
CA ALA A 931 83.07 31.16 -16.51
C ALA A 931 81.85 30.18 -16.42
N LEU A 932 80.63 30.73 -16.53
CA LEU A 932 79.36 30.18 -17.12
C LEU A 932 78.56 29.11 -16.31
N LEU A 933 77.22 29.12 -16.20
CA LEU A 933 76.14 29.85 -16.89
C LEU A 933 74.79 29.72 -16.09
N LEU A 934 74.24 30.87 -15.66
CA LEU A 934 72.84 31.42 -15.63
C LEU A 934 71.60 30.59 -15.20
N LEU A 935 70.48 31.13 -14.69
CA LEU A 935 69.92 32.43 -14.20
C LEU A 935 68.47 32.06 -13.73
N GLY A 936 67.69 32.75 -12.89
CA GLY A 936 67.66 34.07 -12.25
C GLY A 936 66.18 34.31 -11.89
N LEU A 937 65.81 34.52 -10.61
CA LEU A 937 65.71 35.78 -9.85
C LEU A 937 64.27 36.29 -9.64
N LEU A 938 63.97 36.50 -8.34
CA LEU A 938 63.23 37.61 -7.68
C LEU A 938 61.73 37.82 -8.01
N GLY A 939 60.87 38.28 -7.08
CA GLY A 939 61.02 38.63 -5.67
C GLY A 939 59.80 39.44 -5.17
N VAL A 940 59.41 39.19 -3.92
CA VAL A 940 58.88 40.13 -2.88
C VAL A 940 57.59 40.95 -3.11
N ALA A 941 56.59 40.60 -2.30
CA ALA A 941 55.64 41.37 -1.46
C ALA A 941 54.48 42.26 -1.99
N TRP A 942 53.38 42.08 -1.23
CA TRP A 942 52.32 43.02 -0.77
C TRP A 942 51.09 43.39 -1.65
N ARG A 943 49.93 43.07 -1.04
CA ARG A 943 48.58 43.69 -1.03
C ARG A 943 47.75 43.93 -2.32
N ARG A 944 46.48 43.48 -2.21
CA ARG A 944 45.21 43.78 -2.93
C ARG A 944 45.04 45.28 -3.33
N PRO A 945 44.14 45.75 -4.25
CA PRO A 945 42.80 45.18 -4.55
C PRO A 945 42.14 45.45 -5.95
N ARG A 946 40.92 44.90 -6.12
CA ARG A 946 39.72 45.40 -6.83
C ARG A 946 39.64 45.52 -8.40
N TRP A 947 38.63 44.80 -8.91
CA TRP A 947 37.52 45.22 -9.82
C TRP A 947 37.56 44.93 -11.33
N ARG A 948 36.54 44.12 -11.72
CA ARG A 948 35.55 44.26 -12.81
C ARG A 948 35.84 43.76 -14.25
N ARG A 949 34.95 42.81 -14.62
CA ARG A 949 33.99 42.76 -15.74
C ARG A 949 34.44 42.29 -17.14
N THR A 950 33.59 41.37 -17.63
CA THR A 950 33.06 41.16 -19.00
C THR A 950 34.03 40.70 -20.07
N TRP A 951 33.84 39.49 -20.60
CA TRP A 951 32.81 39.17 -21.59
C TRP A 951 32.07 37.90 -21.21
#